data_AF-A0A3B8NFN3-F1
#
_entry.id   AF-A0A3B8NFN3-F1
#
_cell.length_a   1.000
_cell.length_b   1.000
_cell.length_c   1.000
_cell.angle_alpha   90.00
_cell.angle_beta   90.00
_cell.angle_gamma   90.00
#
_symmetry.space_group_name_H-M   'P 1'
#
loop_
_entity.id
_entity.type
_entity.pdbx_description
1 polymer ?
#
loop_
_entity_poly.entity_id
_entity_poly.type
_entity_poly.pdbx_seq_one_letter_code
_entity_poly.pdbx_strand_id
1 'polypeptide(L)'
;MNKVRFILLFLFLLLVSSVFSFGEDWPTYRHNYSRTAATNDKIELPLQRVWEYSSRQSRGAPHQKGELHIEVTPEFNRYALALIAAKGSVFFTSASDGRVGCLNAETGDLIWEFVTGSAVGRSATYSDGKIFIGSDDGNAYCIDAKTGKLIWKYKAAPADRWMFSFGQMTSAWPVRTDIVIDNGIAYFGAGVFPHDGTFVYALDASTGKKIWRNGTHCETLNRWSLAPVGYIYTTQSNLYMPMDFKQFHWAVFNSYKKSNGQIDPWAGTDSQNPVGYGDPFYPIIGALHNNHRYHGNEAFLAEITVDEKTKKKQTKTERLWQVQTPGFQTDIHSVSGVPVMRGTVTRYDPDMCSVIYAGGVVFNAALKTDIEKGATGKIFARNPDNGKELWASEISEWPNQLIAAGGRLFVSTRSGKIHAYAKTSDSLFKKIEEPIISDSLTSDPMISFAADEILKVISFYKSKGEKNKERDPTKLVGEALVLDCDSGSLAYAISQKTKLRLYAVFDDEKKAQKARDAYNEAGVHISRISVLHVKEKDKVPYPSRFADFIFSERVLNGGNMPVDIDEIKRLQKPLRGLLIIGGKEDPQSMQEWISGTGLEGWKNFNSPDAKMHWIAHEAPSLAGGGGWTHGYGDAGNTMCSHDSVLKAPLGVAWYGPPYSSRGAKGISPPIIVDGVLVCQFQDYIFKEKTYTEGYDQYTGRRLWRREKSMTDTIAAPGSIFQRFLEVLVQIDPWTGKEIRRYLPPFENGQWSGMAADADGKTLYLSSSGKDANEKDWSCILGLNTATGKVLWILGGPGKDKQWSRWDSISDGRLYFLGEKAEGAHREEAIAEMTEWLKKMPGDEYKEFAGKINEHDFRVLRALDAKTGKLLYEHGVDISNAGGSWTRSVVTGGRRSYQPVLGGAVIAHGDVVAFATVAGADKSWAVWPSGGYKARAIAVHDGRTGKLLWYRFANYRARPVMTDDLIVAEPWAFDLKTGNPKMRMHPITGEQAQWAFCRYNKQCGTFAGSRYLMFGRSRGVGYHDLLGDDGLYTFLQSRASCWVDTSSGGGMMIKPPHAIGCKCEVSMPFTIALAQVPQQPAVPQTFAQPGPQLPVRHLNLDLGGTGERRDDDGHLWIIPRKGQHQLLLQFEAVPTFLEGGGPVQRSANYTPISNTKTPFVFASCLRGMQ
;
A
#
# COMPACT_ATOMS: atom_id res chain seq x y z
N MET A 1 -44.98 64.73 31.10
CA MET A 1 -44.97 63.25 31.25
C MET A 1 -44.48 62.48 30.01
N ASN A 2 -44.59 62.98 28.77
CA ASN A 2 -44.19 62.20 27.58
C ASN A 2 -42.69 62.21 27.22
N LYS A 3 -41.90 63.19 27.69
CA LYS A 3 -40.43 63.20 27.45
C LYS A 3 -39.64 62.22 28.32
N VAL A 4 -40.13 61.91 29.53
CA VAL A 4 -39.47 60.97 30.45
C VAL A 4 -39.73 59.51 30.04
N ARG A 5 -40.90 59.20 29.48
CA ARG A 5 -41.20 57.87 28.91
C ARG A 5 -40.38 57.54 27.66
N PHE A 6 -40.06 58.54 26.82
CA PHE A 6 -39.26 58.31 25.61
C PHE A 6 -37.79 58.05 25.93
N ILE A 7 -37.23 58.74 26.93
CA ILE A 7 -35.84 58.55 27.38
C ILE A 7 -35.68 57.21 28.12
N LEU A 8 -36.67 56.78 28.91
CA LEU A 8 -36.66 55.46 29.55
C LEU A 8 -36.86 54.31 28.55
N LEU A 9 -37.65 54.47 27.49
CA LEU A 9 -37.77 53.45 26.43
C LEU A 9 -36.48 53.32 25.61
N PHE A 10 -35.78 54.44 25.36
CA PHE A 10 -34.51 54.46 24.62
C PHE A 10 -33.35 53.89 25.45
N LEU A 11 -33.32 54.14 26.76
CA LEU A 11 -32.38 53.51 27.70
C LEU A 11 -32.68 52.02 27.90
N PHE A 12 -33.95 51.59 27.89
CA PHE A 12 -34.32 50.17 27.94
C PHE A 12 -33.96 49.43 26.65
N LEU A 13 -34.09 50.07 25.48
CA LEU A 13 -33.62 49.52 24.20
C LEU A 13 -32.09 49.44 24.11
N LEU A 14 -31.35 50.38 24.73
CA LEU A 14 -29.89 50.32 24.84
C LEU A 14 -29.40 49.26 25.84
N LEU A 15 -30.16 49.00 26.91
CA LEU A 15 -29.89 47.94 27.90
C LEU A 15 -30.27 46.53 27.41
N VAL A 16 -31.16 46.41 26.41
CA VAL A 16 -31.50 45.13 25.76
C VAL A 16 -30.60 44.84 24.53
N SER A 17 -29.81 45.83 24.07
CA SER A 17 -28.78 45.65 23.05
C SER A 17 -27.40 45.23 23.57
N SER A 18 -27.25 44.92 24.87
CA SER A 18 -26.21 43.96 25.28
C SER A 18 -26.65 42.54 24.93
N VAL A 19 -26.89 42.31 23.64
CA VAL A 19 -26.84 40.97 23.08
C VAL A 19 -25.43 40.51 23.39
N PHE A 20 -25.29 39.46 24.21
CA PHE A 20 -24.03 38.74 24.34
C PHE A 20 -23.50 38.56 22.91
N SER A 21 -22.43 39.28 22.58
CA SER A 21 -21.71 39.06 21.34
C SER A 21 -21.09 37.67 21.49
N PHE A 22 -21.84 36.64 21.15
CA PHE A 22 -21.27 35.32 20.91
C PHE A 22 -20.22 35.51 19.82
N GLY A 23 -18.95 35.30 20.18
CA GLY A 23 -17.86 35.29 19.21
C GLY A 23 -18.18 34.32 18.07
N GLU A 24 -17.59 34.54 16.89
CA GLU A 24 -17.89 33.71 15.71
C GLU A 24 -17.56 32.22 15.98
N ASP A 25 -18.31 31.33 15.35
CA ASP A 25 -18.07 29.89 15.38
C ASP A 25 -16.92 29.52 14.42
N TRP A 26 -16.24 28.41 14.68
CA TRP A 26 -15.29 27.75 13.77
C TRP A 26 -15.84 26.39 13.32
N PRO A 27 -16.87 26.37 12.43
CA PRO A 27 -17.72 25.20 12.22
C PRO A 27 -17.08 24.05 11.42
N THR A 28 -15.99 24.27 10.69
CA THR A 28 -15.35 23.22 9.88
C THR A 28 -13.83 23.45 9.83
N TYR A 29 -13.10 22.50 9.24
CA TYR A 29 -11.65 22.64 9.04
C TYR A 29 -11.32 23.96 8.36
N ARG A 30 -10.39 24.72 8.94
CA ARG A 30 -9.99 26.07 8.51
C ARG A 30 -11.17 27.04 8.37
N HIS A 31 -12.04 27.03 9.37
CA HIS A 31 -13.14 27.96 9.63
C HIS A 31 -14.37 27.75 8.75
N ASN A 32 -14.24 27.80 7.42
CA ASN A 32 -15.39 27.74 6.50
C ASN A 32 -15.15 26.83 5.29
N TYR A 33 -16.17 26.67 4.46
CA TYR A 33 -16.14 25.82 3.26
C TYR A 33 -15.11 26.27 2.20
N SER A 34 -14.61 27.50 2.29
CA SER A 34 -13.51 28.05 1.47
C SER A 34 -12.14 27.94 2.13
N ARG A 35 -12.08 27.35 3.34
CA ARG A 35 -10.86 27.03 4.09
C ARG A 35 -9.97 28.23 4.40
N THR A 36 -10.57 29.40 4.65
CA THR A 36 -9.85 30.68 4.84
C THR A 36 -8.89 30.70 6.02
N ALA A 37 -9.12 29.85 7.03
CA ALA A 37 -8.44 29.91 8.33
C ALA A 37 -8.46 31.30 8.97
N ALA A 38 -9.52 32.07 8.71
CA ALA A 38 -9.68 33.44 9.15
C ALA A 38 -11.09 33.65 9.68
N THR A 39 -11.18 34.22 10.88
CA THR A 39 -12.42 34.64 11.55
C THR A 39 -12.32 36.11 11.98
N ASN A 40 -13.46 36.79 12.08
CA ASN A 40 -13.52 38.13 12.68
C ASN A 40 -13.59 38.09 14.21
N ASP A 41 -13.68 36.90 14.80
CA ASP A 41 -13.71 36.74 16.25
C ASP A 41 -12.49 37.38 16.92
N LYS A 42 -12.73 38.19 17.95
CA LYS A 42 -11.68 38.96 18.62
C LYS A 42 -11.15 38.18 19.80
N ILE A 43 -9.90 37.76 19.71
CA ILE A 43 -9.17 37.16 20.83
C ILE A 43 -8.44 38.27 21.59
N GLU A 44 -8.91 38.58 22.80
CA GLU A 44 -8.30 39.63 23.62
C GLU A 44 -7.00 39.13 24.29
N LEU A 45 -5.89 39.84 24.06
CA LEU A 45 -4.58 39.55 24.65
C LEU A 45 -4.36 40.35 25.96
N PRO A 46 -3.50 39.90 26.89
CA PRO A 46 -2.71 38.66 26.87
C PRO A 46 -3.54 37.42 27.22
N LEU A 47 -3.15 36.28 26.66
CA LEU A 47 -3.82 35.00 26.94
C LEU A 47 -3.11 34.21 28.02
N GLN A 48 -3.91 33.46 28.77
CA GLN A 48 -3.45 32.43 29.68
C GLN A 48 -4.15 31.11 29.38
N ARG A 49 -3.48 30.00 29.65
CA ARG A 49 -4.07 28.66 29.49
C ARG A 49 -5.11 28.46 30.59
N VAL A 50 -6.36 28.25 30.21
CA VAL A 50 -7.50 28.11 31.15
C VAL A 50 -7.82 26.65 31.47
N TRP A 51 -7.72 25.76 30.48
CA TRP A 51 -7.84 24.33 30.70
C TRP A 51 -7.01 23.51 29.71
N GLU A 52 -6.76 22.26 30.10
CA GLU A 52 -6.12 21.22 29.29
C GLU A 52 -6.93 19.93 29.38
N TYR A 53 -7.33 19.38 28.24
CA TYR A 53 -7.99 18.09 28.13
C TYR A 53 -7.01 17.04 27.58
N SER A 54 -6.84 15.94 28.30
CA SER A 54 -6.07 14.76 27.88
C SER A 54 -7.01 13.60 27.57
N SER A 55 -7.09 13.23 26.30
CA SER A 55 -7.93 12.12 25.82
C SER A 55 -7.41 10.74 26.25
N ARG A 56 -8.25 9.70 26.26
CA ARG A 56 -7.81 8.31 26.55
C ARG A 56 -6.58 7.89 25.72
N GLN A 57 -6.54 8.23 24.43
CA GLN A 57 -5.45 7.87 23.53
C GLN A 57 -4.10 8.54 23.85
N SER A 58 -4.10 9.68 24.56
CA SER A 58 -2.86 10.40 24.87
C SER A 58 -1.96 9.65 25.85
N ARG A 59 -2.53 8.71 26.63
CA ARG A 59 -1.77 7.86 27.55
C ARG A 59 -0.82 6.89 26.84
N GLY A 60 -1.15 6.51 25.60
CA GLY A 60 -0.38 5.58 24.77
C GLY A 60 0.36 6.24 23.61
N ALA A 61 0.33 7.57 23.51
CA ALA A 61 0.98 8.30 22.43
C ALA A 61 2.52 8.22 22.58
N PRO A 62 3.26 7.95 21.49
CA PRO A 62 4.71 7.85 21.56
C PRO A 62 5.33 9.21 21.90
N HIS A 63 6.22 9.24 22.90
CA HIS A 63 7.07 10.39 23.17
C HIS A 63 8.19 10.46 22.11
N GLN A 64 8.25 11.54 21.34
CA GLN A 64 9.32 11.75 20.36
C GLN A 64 10.66 11.96 21.08
N LYS A 65 11.50 10.92 21.14
CA LYS A 65 12.90 11.02 21.59
C LYS A 65 13.83 10.68 20.42
N GLY A 66 14.71 11.60 20.06
CA GLY A 66 15.97 11.33 19.35
C GLY A 66 16.01 10.73 17.96
N GLU A 67 14.87 10.43 17.35
CA GLU A 67 14.87 9.94 15.99
C GLU A 67 14.04 10.86 15.10
N LEU A 68 14.73 11.77 14.43
CA LEU A 68 14.24 12.54 13.27
C LEU A 68 14.07 11.63 12.05
N HIS A 69 13.93 10.31 12.25
CA HIS A 69 13.78 9.34 11.17
C HIS A 69 12.67 9.85 10.27
N ILE A 70 12.98 9.86 8.99
CA ILE A 70 12.14 10.28 7.85
C ILE A 70 10.83 9.47 7.78
N GLU A 71 10.64 8.54 8.71
CA GLU A 71 9.40 7.90 9.11
C GLU A 71 8.46 8.91 9.80
N VAL A 72 8.03 9.94 9.05
CA VAL A 72 6.76 10.62 9.35
C VAL A 72 5.64 9.64 9.00
N THR A 73 5.51 8.55 9.75
CA THR A 73 4.55 7.46 9.50
C THR A 73 3.15 7.94 9.86
N PRO A 74 2.10 7.47 9.14
CA PRO A 74 0.71 7.69 9.53
C PRO A 74 0.40 7.37 11.00
N GLU A 75 1.22 6.56 11.66
CA GLU A 75 1.09 6.19 13.07
C GLU A 75 1.22 7.38 14.03
N PHE A 76 2.06 8.39 13.75
CA PHE A 76 2.18 9.57 14.63
C PHE A 76 0.94 10.48 14.59
N ASN A 77 0.29 10.59 13.44
CA ASN A 77 -0.92 11.42 13.31
C ASN A 77 -2.15 10.71 13.88
N ARG A 78 -2.06 9.40 14.16
CA ARG A 78 -3.16 8.61 14.70
C ARG A 78 -3.68 9.15 16.04
N TYR A 79 -2.80 9.78 16.83
CA TYR A 79 -3.12 10.33 18.15
C TYR A 79 -3.55 11.80 18.12
N ALA A 80 -3.40 12.50 16.99
CA ALA A 80 -3.84 13.88 16.89
C ALA A 80 -5.37 13.97 16.92
N LEU A 81 -5.90 15.06 17.48
CA LEU A 81 -7.33 15.35 17.51
C LEU A 81 -7.62 16.50 16.56
N ALA A 82 -8.47 16.27 15.55
CA ALA A 82 -8.92 17.33 14.68
C ALA A 82 -10.08 18.09 15.35
N LEU A 83 -10.02 19.42 15.36
CA LEU A 83 -10.89 20.30 16.14
C LEU A 83 -11.78 21.19 15.27
N ILE A 84 -13.01 21.40 15.75
CA ILE A 84 -13.88 22.52 15.37
C ILE A 84 -14.54 23.09 16.64
N ALA A 85 -15.10 24.28 16.55
CA ALA A 85 -15.83 24.88 17.68
C ALA A 85 -17.08 25.58 17.20
N ALA A 86 -18.22 25.34 17.85
CA ALA A 86 -19.46 26.03 17.53
C ALA A 86 -20.39 26.04 18.74
N LYS A 87 -21.16 27.11 18.91
CA LYS A 87 -22.20 27.25 19.94
C LYS A 87 -21.70 26.92 21.36
N GLY A 88 -20.52 27.43 21.71
CA GLY A 88 -19.93 27.23 23.04
C GLY A 88 -19.42 25.81 23.30
N SER A 89 -19.28 24.99 22.26
CA SER A 89 -18.73 23.63 22.33
C SER A 89 -17.51 23.48 21.43
N VAL A 90 -16.57 22.64 21.85
CA VAL A 90 -15.42 22.20 21.04
C VAL A 90 -15.65 20.74 20.67
N PHE A 91 -15.70 20.43 19.37
CA PHE A 91 -15.82 19.06 18.89
C PHE A 91 -14.47 18.55 18.43
N PHE A 92 -14.18 17.29 18.71
CA PHE A 92 -12.96 16.64 18.25
C PHE A 92 -13.25 15.29 17.60
N THR A 93 -12.37 14.87 16.69
CA THR A 93 -12.39 13.53 16.07
C THR A 93 -11.07 12.80 16.27
N SER A 94 -11.13 11.47 16.36
CA SER A 94 -9.98 10.62 16.64
C SER A 94 -9.77 9.50 15.61
N ALA A 95 -8.54 9.42 15.10
CA ALA A 95 -8.11 8.38 14.17
C ALA A 95 -7.64 7.09 14.87
N SER A 96 -7.40 7.10 16.19
CA SER A 96 -6.92 5.91 16.91
C SER A 96 -8.05 4.96 17.31
N ASP A 97 -9.18 5.55 17.72
CA ASP A 97 -10.28 4.86 18.38
C ASP A 97 -11.65 5.22 17.80
N GLY A 98 -11.70 6.02 16.73
CA GLY A 98 -12.93 6.29 15.97
C GLY A 98 -13.93 7.19 16.70
N ARG A 99 -13.50 7.84 17.78
CA ARG A 99 -14.36 8.69 18.62
C ARG A 99 -14.57 10.08 18.05
N VAL A 100 -15.75 10.61 18.34
CA VAL A 100 -16.14 12.00 18.15
C VAL A 100 -16.67 12.51 19.48
N GLY A 101 -15.99 13.50 20.04
CA GLY A 101 -16.32 14.05 21.35
C GLY A 101 -16.79 15.50 21.26
N CYS A 102 -17.55 15.91 22.26
CA CYS A 102 -17.98 17.28 22.47
C CYS A 102 -17.56 17.74 23.86
N LEU A 103 -16.77 18.79 23.93
CA LEU A 103 -16.34 19.44 25.16
C LEU A 103 -17.05 20.78 25.31
N ASN A 104 -17.34 21.16 26.55
CA ASN A 104 -17.71 22.53 26.86
C ASN A 104 -16.51 23.45 26.56
N ALA A 105 -16.69 24.49 25.74
CA ALA A 105 -15.60 25.36 25.31
C ALA A 105 -15.00 26.20 26.45
N GLU A 106 -15.78 26.47 27.50
CA GLU A 106 -15.37 27.24 28.66
C GLU A 106 -14.68 26.38 29.72
N THR A 107 -15.24 25.21 30.03
CA THR A 107 -14.74 24.39 31.15
C THR A 107 -13.86 23.22 30.71
N GLY A 108 -13.91 22.81 29.44
CA GLY A 108 -13.24 21.63 28.91
C GLY A 108 -13.91 20.30 29.28
N ASP A 109 -15.06 20.34 29.96
CA ASP A 109 -15.77 19.13 30.41
C ASP A 109 -16.40 18.38 29.22
N LEU A 110 -16.26 17.06 29.22
CA LEU A 110 -16.88 16.19 28.21
C LEU A 110 -18.41 16.20 28.39
N ILE A 111 -19.13 16.63 27.34
CA ILE A 111 -20.60 16.70 27.30
C ILE A 111 -21.17 15.38 26.78
N TRP A 112 -20.66 14.90 25.64
CA TRP A 112 -21.06 13.65 25.02
C TRP A 112 -19.92 13.09 24.16
N GLU A 113 -19.98 11.78 23.89
CA GLU A 113 -19.14 11.12 22.89
C GLU A 113 -19.98 10.20 21.98
N PHE A 114 -19.51 10.02 20.76
CA PHE A 114 -20.05 9.10 19.77
C PHE A 114 -18.91 8.31 19.14
N VAL A 115 -19.12 7.03 18.85
CA VAL A 115 -18.07 6.16 18.32
C VAL A 115 -18.52 5.51 17.03
N THR A 116 -17.70 5.65 15.98
CA THR A 116 -17.93 4.97 14.69
C THR A 116 -17.35 3.55 14.71
N GLY A 117 -17.46 2.79 13.62
CA GLY A 117 -16.91 1.43 13.54
C GLY A 117 -15.43 1.34 13.18
N SER A 118 -14.75 2.47 12.90
CA SER A 118 -13.32 2.53 12.59
C SER A 118 -12.79 3.96 12.78
N ALA A 119 -11.58 4.26 12.33
CA ALA A 119 -10.93 5.56 12.51
C ALA A 119 -11.74 6.74 11.91
N VAL A 120 -11.78 7.88 12.62
CA VAL A 120 -12.28 9.16 12.09
C VAL A 120 -11.09 10.09 11.92
N GLY A 121 -10.54 10.12 10.70
CA GLY A 121 -9.28 10.79 10.40
C GLY A 121 -9.38 12.24 9.95
N ARG A 122 -10.56 12.87 9.96
CA ARG A 122 -10.77 14.25 9.47
C ARG A 122 -11.65 15.03 10.41
N SER A 123 -11.48 16.36 10.42
CA SER A 123 -12.32 17.28 11.18
C SER A 123 -13.79 17.06 10.84
N ALA A 124 -14.63 17.12 11.88
CA ALA A 124 -16.06 17.24 11.72
C ALA A 124 -16.45 18.55 10.99
N THR A 125 -17.68 18.58 10.47
CA THR A 125 -18.34 19.82 10.05
C THR A 125 -19.60 20.04 10.88
N TYR A 126 -19.74 21.22 11.45
CA TYR A 126 -20.95 21.70 12.11
C TYR A 126 -21.82 22.47 11.12
N SER A 127 -23.10 22.11 11.04
CA SER A 127 -24.12 22.88 10.30
C SER A 127 -25.51 22.58 10.86
N ASP A 128 -26.32 23.62 11.08
CA ASP A 128 -27.72 23.54 11.52
C ASP A 128 -27.96 22.60 12.71
N GLY A 129 -27.12 22.75 13.75
CA GLY A 129 -27.21 21.95 14.97
C GLY A 129 -26.76 20.49 14.83
N LYS A 130 -26.06 20.15 13.75
CA LYS A 130 -25.61 18.79 13.44
C LYS A 130 -24.11 18.73 13.20
N ILE A 131 -23.54 17.57 13.48
CA ILE A 131 -22.15 17.23 13.24
C ILE A 131 -22.08 16.15 12.17
N PHE A 132 -21.29 16.41 11.13
CA PHE A 132 -21.08 15.52 9.98
C PHE A 132 -19.66 14.98 9.98
N ILE A 133 -19.51 13.65 9.86
CA ILE A 133 -18.22 12.95 9.90
C ILE A 133 -18.17 11.81 8.89
N GLY A 134 -17.00 11.61 8.29
CA GLY A 134 -16.65 10.43 7.51
C GLY A 134 -15.79 9.47 8.33
N SER A 135 -16.01 8.16 8.21
CA SER A 135 -15.23 7.13 8.91
C SER A 135 -14.59 6.12 7.96
N ASP A 136 -13.49 5.55 8.43
CA ASP A 136 -12.78 4.44 7.79
C ASP A 136 -13.61 3.14 7.76
N ASP A 137 -14.77 3.08 8.41
CA ASP A 137 -15.73 1.97 8.31
C ASP A 137 -16.59 2.02 7.03
N GLY A 138 -16.35 3.04 6.19
CA GLY A 138 -17.03 3.24 4.91
C GLY A 138 -18.41 3.91 5.03
N ASN A 139 -18.68 4.59 6.14
CA ASN A 139 -19.91 5.34 6.35
C ASN A 139 -19.67 6.85 6.52
N ALA A 140 -20.64 7.61 6.05
CA ALA A 140 -20.86 9.00 6.46
C ALA A 140 -21.92 9.03 7.57
N TYR A 141 -21.71 9.86 8.58
CA TYR A 141 -22.60 10.00 9.72
C TYR A 141 -23.05 11.45 9.88
N CYS A 142 -24.27 11.60 10.40
CA CYS A 142 -24.78 12.85 10.95
C CYS A 142 -25.31 12.59 12.34
N ILE A 143 -24.83 13.37 13.30
CA ILE A 143 -25.21 13.28 14.71
C ILE A 143 -25.66 14.65 15.22
N ASP A 144 -26.53 14.66 16.21
CA ASP A 144 -27.02 15.86 16.85
C ASP A 144 -25.89 16.53 17.65
N ALA A 145 -25.63 17.82 17.40
CA ALA A 145 -24.49 18.51 18.00
C ALA A 145 -24.63 18.71 19.52
N LYS A 146 -25.86 18.71 20.05
CA LYS A 146 -26.13 18.95 21.47
C LYS A 146 -26.06 17.65 22.29
N THR A 147 -26.50 16.53 21.71
CA THR A 147 -26.71 15.27 22.43
C THR A 147 -25.80 14.14 21.98
N GLY A 148 -25.11 14.28 20.84
CA GLY A 148 -24.28 13.21 20.26
C GLY A 148 -25.09 12.06 19.64
N LYS A 149 -26.43 12.15 19.63
CA LYS A 149 -27.29 11.09 19.11
C LYS A 149 -27.22 11.00 17.59
N LEU A 150 -27.15 9.77 17.08
CA LEU A 150 -27.20 9.50 15.65
C LEU A 150 -28.52 10.00 15.04
N ILE A 151 -28.43 10.83 14.01
CA ILE A 151 -29.58 11.28 13.20
C ILE A 151 -29.71 10.37 11.98
N TRP A 152 -28.64 10.24 11.20
CA TRP A 152 -28.59 9.33 10.07
C TRP A 152 -27.18 8.77 9.84
N LYS A 153 -27.12 7.59 9.22
CA LYS A 153 -25.91 6.90 8.78
C LYS A 153 -26.08 6.48 7.33
N TYR A 154 -25.08 6.74 6.49
CA TYR A 154 -25.08 6.39 5.08
C TYR A 154 -23.87 5.49 4.75
N LYS A 155 -24.12 4.25 4.32
CA LYS A 155 -23.09 3.32 3.84
C LYS A 155 -22.64 3.73 2.43
N ALA A 156 -21.47 4.36 2.35
CA ALA A 156 -20.87 4.82 1.11
C ALA A 156 -20.14 3.70 0.36
N ALA A 157 -19.68 2.70 1.10
CA ALA A 157 -19.05 1.51 0.53
C ALA A 157 -20.09 0.69 -0.28
N PRO A 158 -19.82 0.40 -1.57
CA PRO A 158 -20.74 -0.34 -2.43
C PRO A 158 -20.83 -1.84 -2.09
N ALA A 159 -19.86 -2.38 -1.35
CA ALA A 159 -19.84 -3.74 -0.84
C ALA A 159 -19.20 -3.76 0.56
N ASP A 160 -19.50 -4.79 1.35
CA ASP A 160 -18.89 -4.96 2.67
C ASP A 160 -17.59 -5.77 2.53
N ARG A 161 -16.50 -5.05 2.27
CA ARG A 161 -15.14 -5.58 2.15
C ARG A 161 -14.23 -4.75 3.04
N TRP A 162 -13.41 -5.42 3.84
CA TRP A 162 -12.44 -4.78 4.72
C TRP A 162 -11.01 -5.21 4.35
N MET A 163 -10.05 -4.38 4.72
CA MET A 163 -8.62 -4.57 4.47
C MET A 163 -7.79 -3.89 5.56
N PHE A 164 -6.51 -4.25 5.68
CA PHE A 164 -5.60 -3.51 6.55
C PHE A 164 -5.06 -2.25 5.86
N SER A 165 -5.18 -1.12 6.54
CA SER A 165 -4.60 0.17 6.17
C SER A 165 -3.72 0.67 7.31
N PHE A 166 -2.41 0.80 7.08
CA PHE A 166 -1.46 1.24 8.12
C PHE A 166 -1.64 0.45 9.44
N GLY A 167 -1.84 -0.86 9.29
CA GLY A 167 -2.06 -1.80 10.38
C GLY A 167 -3.44 -1.74 11.04
N GLN A 168 -4.41 -0.93 10.60
CA GLN A 168 -5.79 -0.93 11.11
C GLN A 168 -6.75 -1.56 10.10
N MET A 169 -7.74 -2.30 10.60
CA MET A 169 -8.82 -2.85 9.78
C MET A 169 -9.79 -1.73 9.38
N THR A 170 -9.97 -1.53 8.08
CA THR A 170 -10.79 -0.46 7.47
C THR A 170 -11.63 -1.02 6.33
N SER A 171 -12.72 -0.36 5.98
CA SER A 171 -13.43 -0.64 4.73
C SER A 171 -12.50 -0.48 3.53
N ALA A 172 -12.74 -1.25 2.47
CA ALA A 172 -12.10 -1.04 1.17
C ALA A 172 -12.48 0.32 0.55
N TRP A 173 -13.60 0.91 0.98
CA TRP A 173 -14.06 2.25 0.59
C TRP A 173 -14.25 3.17 1.78
N PRO A 174 -13.16 3.55 2.47
CA PRO A 174 -13.27 4.42 3.62
C PRO A 174 -13.70 5.82 3.19
N VAL A 175 -14.40 6.55 4.06
CA VAL A 175 -14.73 7.97 3.86
C VAL A 175 -13.64 8.81 4.50
N ARG A 176 -12.56 9.06 3.75
CA ARG A 176 -11.36 9.79 4.22
C ARG A 176 -11.29 11.25 3.78
N THR A 177 -12.36 11.73 3.17
CA THR A 177 -12.61 13.16 3.09
C THR A 177 -13.33 13.62 4.34
N ASP A 178 -13.26 14.93 4.62
CA ASP A 178 -14.29 15.51 5.45
C ASP A 178 -15.62 15.55 4.68
N ILE A 179 -16.69 15.93 5.39
CA ILE A 179 -18.00 16.18 4.78
C ILE A 179 -18.18 17.69 4.73
N VAL A 180 -18.18 18.27 3.53
CA VAL A 180 -18.47 19.70 3.36
C VAL A 180 -19.96 19.91 3.15
N ILE A 181 -20.53 20.88 3.88
CA ILE A 181 -21.94 21.25 3.76
C ILE A 181 -22.04 22.55 2.97
N ASP A 182 -22.86 22.56 1.93
CA ASP A 182 -23.10 23.72 1.08
C ASP A 182 -24.54 23.71 0.58
N ASN A 183 -25.31 24.76 0.94
CA ASN A 183 -26.73 24.92 0.62
C ASN A 183 -27.59 23.69 0.95
N GLY A 184 -27.42 23.11 2.14
CA GLY A 184 -28.18 21.94 2.60
C GLY A 184 -27.74 20.61 1.99
N ILE A 185 -26.66 20.59 1.19
CA ILE A 185 -26.11 19.37 0.58
C ILE A 185 -24.79 19.00 1.25
N ALA A 186 -24.67 17.73 1.63
CA ALA A 186 -23.46 17.13 2.15
C ALA A 186 -22.66 16.45 1.03
N TYR A 187 -21.46 16.94 0.75
CA TYR A 187 -20.54 16.37 -0.23
C TYR A 187 -19.38 15.65 0.46
N PHE A 188 -19.07 14.45 -0.01
CA PHE A 188 -17.91 13.68 0.45
C PHE A 188 -17.45 12.68 -0.61
N GLY A 189 -16.25 12.13 -0.43
CA GLY A 189 -15.73 11.05 -1.26
C GLY A 189 -15.43 9.78 -0.46
N ALA A 190 -15.53 8.63 -1.13
CA ALA A 190 -15.26 7.32 -0.55
C ALA A 190 -14.42 6.46 -1.49
N GLY A 191 -13.54 5.64 -0.93
CA GLY A 191 -12.59 4.84 -1.72
C GLY A 191 -11.19 5.40 -1.70
N VAL A 192 -10.21 4.50 -1.82
CA VAL A 192 -8.79 4.86 -1.92
C VAL A 192 -8.28 4.51 -3.31
N PHE A 193 -8.61 3.30 -3.76
CA PHE A 193 -8.06 2.71 -4.97
C PHE A 193 -9.09 2.75 -6.11
N PRO A 194 -8.83 3.47 -7.21
CA PRO A 194 -9.68 3.49 -8.40
C PRO A 194 -9.86 2.10 -9.02
N HIS A 195 -8.87 1.22 -8.80
CA HIS A 195 -8.94 -0.19 -9.14
C HIS A 195 -10.11 -0.89 -8.44
N ASP A 196 -10.45 -0.50 -7.20
CA ASP A 196 -11.64 -0.98 -6.48
C ASP A 196 -12.85 -0.04 -6.72
N GLY A 197 -12.67 1.08 -7.43
CA GLY A 197 -13.65 2.14 -7.59
C GLY A 197 -13.57 3.21 -6.51
N THR A 198 -13.64 4.48 -6.91
CA THR A 198 -13.74 5.63 -6.01
C THR A 198 -14.98 6.45 -6.34
N PHE A 199 -15.63 6.96 -5.30
CA PHE A 199 -16.97 7.53 -5.39
C PHE A 199 -17.00 8.93 -4.79
N VAL A 200 -17.84 9.76 -5.38
CA VAL A 200 -18.21 11.08 -4.91
C VAL A 200 -19.71 11.08 -4.68
N TYR A 201 -20.13 11.54 -3.51
CA TYR A 201 -21.51 11.56 -3.06
C TYR A 201 -21.99 12.98 -2.81
N ALA A 202 -23.26 13.20 -3.12
CA ALA A 202 -24.05 14.32 -2.63
C ALA A 202 -25.31 13.78 -1.94
N LEU A 203 -25.47 14.10 -0.66
CA LEU A 203 -26.65 13.75 0.13
C LEU A 203 -27.37 15.02 0.58
N ASP A 204 -28.67 14.92 0.77
CA ASP A 204 -29.39 15.91 1.56
C ASP A 204 -28.85 15.89 3.00
N ALA A 205 -28.38 17.03 3.51
CA ALA A 205 -27.68 17.08 4.80
C ALA A 205 -28.64 16.80 5.97
N SER A 206 -29.92 17.10 5.83
CA SER A 206 -30.90 16.92 6.91
C SER A 206 -31.34 15.45 7.07
N THR A 207 -31.49 14.74 5.95
CA THR A 207 -32.07 13.39 5.90
C THR A 207 -31.06 12.29 5.59
N GLY A 208 -29.88 12.63 5.04
CA GLY A 208 -28.91 11.66 4.53
C GLY A 208 -29.35 10.97 3.23
N LYS A 209 -30.46 11.40 2.62
CA LYS A 209 -30.95 10.83 1.36
C LYS A 209 -29.99 11.18 0.22
N LYS A 210 -29.52 10.16 -0.51
CA LYS A 210 -28.68 10.36 -1.70
C LYS A 210 -29.41 11.17 -2.76
N ILE A 211 -28.82 12.31 -3.14
CA ILE A 211 -29.23 13.12 -4.28
C ILE A 211 -28.60 12.52 -5.54
N TRP A 212 -27.28 12.34 -5.54
CA TRP A 212 -26.56 11.66 -6.61
C TRP A 212 -25.24 11.04 -6.11
N ARG A 213 -24.69 10.16 -6.94
CA ARG A 213 -23.29 9.71 -6.86
C ARG A 213 -22.72 9.65 -8.27
N ASN A 214 -21.43 9.85 -8.44
CA ASN A 214 -20.79 9.62 -9.74
C ASN A 214 -20.86 8.12 -10.13
N GLY A 215 -20.70 7.85 -11.43
CA GLY A 215 -20.40 6.50 -11.91
C GLY A 215 -19.03 6.04 -11.40
N THR A 216 -18.73 4.75 -11.53
CA THR A 216 -17.45 4.20 -11.11
C THR A 216 -16.39 4.37 -12.20
N HIS A 217 -15.14 4.54 -11.77
CA HIS A 217 -13.94 4.71 -12.57
C HIS A 217 -13.65 6.14 -13.04
N CYS A 218 -12.38 6.52 -12.94
CA CYS A 218 -11.84 7.85 -13.22
C CYS A 218 -11.32 7.99 -14.66
N GLU A 219 -11.72 7.12 -15.59
CA GLU A 219 -11.29 7.24 -16.99
C GLU A 219 -12.24 8.09 -17.84
N THR A 220 -13.51 8.23 -17.45
CA THR A 220 -14.37 9.36 -17.85
C THR A 220 -13.80 10.72 -17.42
N LEU A 221 -12.90 10.75 -16.43
CA LEU A 221 -12.24 11.96 -15.92
C LEU A 221 -10.89 12.25 -16.59
N ASN A 222 -10.57 11.58 -17.70
CA ASN A 222 -9.42 11.86 -18.54
C ASN A 222 -8.07 11.91 -17.79
N ARG A 223 -7.36 10.78 -17.79
CA ARG A 223 -5.96 10.58 -17.38
C ARG A 223 -5.62 10.58 -15.88
N TRP A 224 -6.49 11.03 -14.96
CA TRP A 224 -6.17 11.12 -13.53
C TRP A 224 -7.14 10.37 -12.62
N SER A 225 -6.56 9.48 -11.81
CA SER A 225 -7.25 8.67 -10.81
C SER A 225 -7.58 9.48 -9.55
N LEU A 226 -8.85 9.53 -9.13
CA LEU A 226 -9.25 10.08 -7.83
C LEU A 226 -8.87 9.13 -6.69
N ALA A 227 -8.12 9.62 -5.70
CA ALA A 227 -8.06 9.09 -4.34
C ALA A 227 -8.71 10.13 -3.40
N PRO A 228 -10.02 10.07 -3.13
CA PRO A 228 -10.72 11.06 -2.31
C PRO A 228 -10.30 10.97 -0.84
N VAL A 229 -9.14 11.56 -0.52
CA VAL A 229 -8.52 11.56 0.80
C VAL A 229 -8.07 12.98 1.12
N GLY A 230 -8.59 13.56 2.20
CA GLY A 230 -8.27 14.93 2.63
C GLY A 230 -9.47 15.88 2.55
N TYR A 231 -9.22 17.18 2.74
CA TYR A 231 -10.29 18.16 2.88
C TYR A 231 -10.85 18.61 1.53
N ILE A 232 -12.17 18.49 1.36
CA ILE A 232 -12.91 19.03 0.21
C ILE A 232 -13.12 20.53 0.44
N TYR A 233 -13.18 21.32 -0.62
CA TYR A 233 -13.69 22.70 -0.51
C TYR A 233 -14.58 23.03 -1.69
N THR A 234 -15.38 24.07 -1.54
CA THR A 234 -16.45 24.40 -2.49
C THR A 234 -16.53 25.91 -2.68
N THR A 235 -16.91 26.34 -3.88
CA THR A 235 -17.27 27.74 -4.19
C THR A 235 -18.72 27.77 -4.65
N GLN A 236 -19.28 28.94 -4.98
CA GLN A 236 -20.64 29.00 -5.51
C GLN A 236 -20.83 28.13 -6.78
N SER A 237 -19.80 28.04 -7.63
CA SER A 237 -19.87 27.36 -8.93
C SER A 237 -19.15 26.02 -8.99
N ASN A 238 -18.25 25.70 -8.07
CA ASN A 238 -17.37 24.53 -8.19
C ASN A 238 -17.24 23.72 -6.89
N LEU A 239 -16.95 22.43 -7.03
CA LEU A 239 -16.54 21.51 -5.98
C LEU A 239 -15.10 21.06 -6.27
N TYR A 240 -14.23 21.08 -5.27
CA TYR A 240 -12.83 20.70 -5.42
C TYR A 240 -12.49 19.49 -4.55
N MET A 241 -11.98 18.42 -5.17
CA MET A 241 -11.65 17.17 -4.49
C MET A 241 -10.19 16.76 -4.63
N PRO A 242 -9.52 16.30 -3.56
CA PRO A 242 -8.13 15.84 -3.63
C PRO A 242 -7.91 14.72 -4.67
N MET A 243 -6.80 14.78 -5.41
CA MET A 243 -6.50 13.81 -6.47
C MET A 243 -5.73 12.56 -6.00
N ASP A 244 -4.75 12.68 -5.10
CA ASP A 244 -3.91 11.53 -4.69
C ASP A 244 -3.38 11.60 -3.25
N PHE A 245 -2.72 10.50 -2.82
CA PHE A 245 -1.94 10.44 -1.57
C PHE A 245 -0.59 11.14 -1.66
N LYS A 246 -0.13 11.45 -2.89
CA LYS A 246 1.22 11.92 -3.10
C LYS A 246 1.32 13.38 -2.67
N GLN A 247 0.41 14.27 -3.04
CA GLN A 247 0.43 15.72 -2.70
C GLN A 247 1.83 16.40 -2.83
N PHE A 248 2.78 15.75 -3.52
CA PHE A 248 4.17 16.16 -3.72
C PHE A 248 4.25 17.31 -4.73
N HIS A 249 3.18 17.50 -5.48
CA HIS A 249 2.92 18.66 -6.32
C HIS A 249 1.72 19.36 -5.69
N TRP A 250 1.81 20.69 -5.52
CA TRP A 250 0.82 21.64 -5.00
C TRP A 250 -0.61 21.10 -4.92
N ALA A 251 -1.28 21.17 -3.75
CA ALA A 251 -2.62 20.65 -3.49
C ALA A 251 -3.49 20.52 -4.76
N VAL A 252 -3.39 19.37 -5.43
CA VAL A 252 -4.03 19.21 -6.73
C VAL A 252 -5.43 18.70 -6.47
N PHE A 253 -6.40 19.48 -6.89
CA PHE A 253 -7.81 19.14 -6.81
C PHE A 253 -8.36 18.90 -8.20
N ASN A 254 -9.26 17.93 -8.33
CA ASN A 254 -10.19 17.91 -9.45
C ASN A 254 -11.28 18.94 -9.17
N SER A 255 -11.56 19.79 -10.16
CA SER A 255 -12.63 20.79 -10.11
C SER A 255 -13.85 20.27 -10.87
N TYR A 256 -15.01 20.33 -10.24
CA TYR A 256 -16.29 19.96 -10.84
C TYR A 256 -17.22 21.16 -10.84
N LYS A 257 -17.75 21.52 -12.02
CA LYS A 257 -18.78 22.56 -12.11
C LYS A 257 -20.08 22.06 -11.47
N LYS A 258 -20.70 22.91 -10.67
CA LYS A 258 -21.98 22.67 -10.03
C LYS A 258 -23.10 23.42 -10.74
N SER A 259 -24.23 22.76 -10.93
CA SER A 259 -25.50 23.38 -11.32
C SER A 259 -26.63 22.72 -10.54
N ASN A 260 -27.39 23.50 -9.77
CA ASN A 260 -28.52 22.99 -8.96
C ASN A 260 -28.17 21.76 -8.08
N GLY A 261 -27.00 21.77 -7.46
CA GLY A 261 -26.53 20.67 -6.60
C GLY A 261 -26.03 19.43 -7.34
N GLN A 262 -26.09 19.37 -8.67
CA GLN A 262 -25.48 18.32 -9.50
C GLN A 262 -24.10 18.76 -10.01
N ILE A 263 -23.18 17.80 -10.19
CA ILE A 263 -21.91 18.05 -10.88
C ILE A 263 -21.98 17.60 -12.34
N ASP A 264 -21.41 18.39 -13.25
CA ASP A 264 -21.15 17.95 -14.62
C ASP A 264 -19.78 17.26 -14.69
N PRO A 265 -19.72 15.93 -14.93
CA PRO A 265 -18.44 15.21 -15.01
C PRO A 265 -17.60 15.58 -16.24
N TRP A 266 -18.17 16.25 -17.26
CA TRP A 266 -17.49 16.60 -18.51
C TRP A 266 -16.86 18.00 -18.53
N ALA A 267 -17.21 18.85 -17.56
CA ALA A 267 -16.80 20.26 -17.56
C ALA A 267 -15.44 20.55 -16.91
N GLY A 268 -14.69 19.53 -16.48
CA GLY A 268 -13.40 19.66 -15.80
C GLY A 268 -12.20 19.44 -16.73
N THR A 269 -11.90 20.40 -17.61
CA THR A 269 -10.71 20.36 -18.48
C THR A 269 -9.82 21.59 -18.27
N ASP A 270 -9.18 21.72 -17.12
CA ASP A 270 -7.96 22.53 -17.06
C ASP A 270 -6.88 21.87 -16.21
N SER A 271 -6.27 20.83 -16.78
CA SER A 271 -5.05 20.23 -16.24
C SER A 271 -3.81 21.10 -16.46
N GLN A 272 -3.91 22.24 -17.15
CA GLN A 272 -2.78 23.15 -17.34
C GLN A 272 -2.65 24.16 -16.20
N ASN A 273 -3.71 24.38 -15.43
CA ASN A 273 -3.69 25.20 -14.22
C ASN A 273 -4.35 24.47 -13.02
N PRO A 274 -3.67 23.46 -12.44
CA PRO A 274 -4.02 23.00 -11.09
C PRO A 274 -3.78 24.15 -10.11
N VAL A 275 -4.80 24.99 -9.87
CA VAL A 275 -4.71 26.24 -9.09
C VAL A 275 -3.44 27.03 -9.45
N GLY A 276 -3.42 27.61 -10.65
CA GLY A 276 -2.31 28.44 -11.11
C GLY A 276 -2.01 29.61 -10.16
N TYR A 277 -0.73 29.97 -10.04
CA TYR A 277 -0.29 31.16 -9.31
C TYR A 277 -0.91 32.40 -10.00
N GLY A 278 -2.05 32.90 -9.51
CA GLY A 278 -2.77 34.05 -10.10
C GLY A 278 -4.30 34.01 -10.05
N ASP A 279 -4.91 32.88 -9.65
CA ASP A 279 -6.34 32.85 -9.27
C ASP A 279 -6.47 33.37 -7.82
N PRO A 280 -7.47 34.20 -7.45
CA PRO A 280 -7.57 34.76 -6.10
C PRO A 280 -7.79 33.70 -5.01
N PHE A 281 -8.02 32.44 -5.39
CA PHE A 281 -8.21 31.27 -4.54
C PHE A 281 -6.97 30.37 -4.53
N TYR A 282 -5.80 30.96 -4.23
CA TYR A 282 -4.53 30.26 -4.04
C TYR A 282 -4.65 29.03 -3.11
N PRO A 283 -3.78 28.01 -3.27
CA PRO A 283 -3.83 26.79 -2.46
C PRO A 283 -3.80 27.10 -0.96
N ILE A 284 -4.61 26.34 -0.21
CA ILE A 284 -4.90 26.49 1.22
C ILE A 284 -3.66 26.14 2.07
N ILE A 285 -2.64 26.99 2.04
CA ILE A 285 -1.39 26.80 2.80
C ILE A 285 -1.22 27.94 3.82
N GLY A 286 -2.28 28.66 4.20
CA GLY A 286 -2.16 29.80 5.13
C GLY A 286 -3.49 30.51 5.37
N ALA A 287 -3.51 31.46 6.31
CA ALA A 287 -4.68 32.30 6.53
C ALA A 287 -4.73 33.42 5.49
N LEU A 288 -5.91 33.73 4.95
CA LEU A 288 -6.11 34.82 3.98
C LEU A 288 -7.10 35.86 4.55
N HIS A 289 -6.70 37.13 4.58
CA HIS A 289 -7.54 38.25 5.01
C HIS A 289 -7.17 39.55 4.28
N ASN A 290 -8.14 40.26 3.69
CA ASN A 290 -7.96 41.55 3.00
C ASN A 290 -6.72 41.61 2.07
N ASN A 291 -6.56 40.61 1.19
CA ASN A 291 -5.42 40.43 0.27
C ASN A 291 -4.06 40.11 0.89
N HIS A 292 -3.99 39.97 2.22
CA HIS A 292 -2.83 39.48 2.93
C HIS A 292 -2.92 37.98 3.14
N ARG A 293 -1.82 37.28 2.85
CA ARG A 293 -1.67 35.83 2.98
C ARG A 293 -0.60 35.54 4.04
N TYR A 294 -0.98 34.84 5.10
CA TYR A 294 -0.12 34.52 6.25
C TYR A 294 0.28 33.04 6.22
N HIS A 295 1.59 32.76 6.24
CA HIS A 295 2.18 31.45 6.02
C HIS A 295 3.33 31.16 6.98
N GLY A 296 3.09 30.37 8.02
CA GLY A 296 4.13 29.99 8.99
C GLY A 296 4.92 31.20 9.52
N ASN A 297 6.16 31.35 9.05
CA ASN A 297 7.08 32.43 9.39
C ASN A 297 7.00 33.67 8.48
N GLU A 298 6.12 33.69 7.49
CA GLU A 298 6.08 34.74 6.46
C GLU A 298 4.66 35.30 6.27
N ALA A 299 4.58 36.54 5.80
CA ALA A 299 3.34 37.12 5.27
C ALA A 299 3.57 37.91 4.00
N PHE A 300 2.57 37.90 3.14
CA PHE A 300 2.62 38.49 1.81
C PHE A 300 1.35 39.29 1.51
N LEU A 301 1.51 40.48 0.93
CA LEU A 301 0.44 41.22 0.26
C LEU A 301 0.39 40.79 -1.20
N ALA A 302 -0.79 40.39 -1.69
CA ALA A 302 -1.03 40.08 -3.09
C ALA A 302 -1.90 41.17 -3.73
N GLU A 303 -1.30 42.01 -4.58
CA GLU A 303 -2.01 42.97 -5.40
C GLU A 303 -2.22 42.40 -6.80
N ILE A 304 -3.48 42.30 -7.24
CA ILE A 304 -3.83 41.94 -8.62
C ILE A 304 -4.14 43.24 -9.36
N THR A 305 -3.30 43.58 -10.33
CA THR A 305 -3.55 44.66 -11.28
C THR A 305 -3.94 44.07 -12.62
N VAL A 306 -4.99 44.61 -13.25
CA VAL A 306 -5.37 44.22 -14.61
C VAL A 306 -4.71 45.20 -15.56
N ASP A 307 -3.84 44.69 -16.42
CA ASP A 307 -3.30 45.51 -17.51
C ASP A 307 -4.45 45.89 -18.45
N GLU A 308 -4.81 47.18 -18.48
CA GLU A 308 -5.96 47.66 -19.23
C GLU A 308 -5.83 47.47 -20.74
N LYS A 309 -4.60 47.41 -21.27
CA LYS A 309 -4.31 47.22 -22.70
C LYS A 309 -4.32 45.75 -23.10
N THR A 310 -3.77 44.86 -22.26
CA THR A 310 -3.64 43.43 -22.60
C THR A 310 -4.71 42.55 -21.98
N LYS A 311 -5.54 43.09 -21.07
CA LYS A 311 -6.51 42.38 -20.23
C LYS A 311 -5.89 41.23 -19.40
N LYS A 312 -4.56 41.16 -19.31
CA LYS A 312 -3.86 40.16 -18.52
C LYS A 312 -3.76 40.62 -17.06
N LYS A 313 -4.08 39.71 -16.14
CA LYS A 313 -3.84 39.92 -14.70
C LYS A 313 -2.34 39.87 -14.44
N GLN A 314 -1.79 40.92 -13.83
CA GLN A 314 -0.46 40.92 -13.25
C GLN A 314 -0.60 40.86 -11.73
N THR A 315 0.08 39.90 -11.10
CA THR A 315 0.13 39.82 -9.64
C THR A 315 1.45 40.40 -9.17
N LYS A 316 1.39 41.44 -8.34
CA LYS A 316 2.53 41.94 -7.58
C LYS A 316 2.43 41.36 -6.16
N THR A 317 3.49 40.70 -5.70
CA THR A 317 3.54 40.15 -4.34
C THR A 317 4.63 40.88 -3.56
N GLU A 318 4.24 41.55 -2.48
CA GLU A 318 5.18 42.17 -1.54
C GLU A 318 5.20 41.38 -0.24
N ARG A 319 6.40 41.07 0.26
CA ARG A 319 6.55 40.35 1.53
C ARG A 319 6.48 41.36 2.68
N LEU A 320 5.46 41.23 3.52
CA LEU A 320 5.25 42.11 4.67
C LEU A 320 6.29 41.86 5.76
N TRP A 321 6.52 40.58 6.09
CA TRP A 321 7.47 40.18 7.13
C TRP A 321 7.94 38.73 6.94
N GLN A 322 9.10 38.42 7.53
CA GLN A 322 9.66 37.08 7.67
C GLN A 322 10.32 36.96 9.05
N VAL A 323 10.03 35.87 9.76
CA VAL A 323 10.54 35.61 11.11
C VAL A 323 11.61 34.52 11.07
N GLN A 324 12.73 34.75 11.75
CA GLN A 324 13.72 33.73 12.10
C GLN A 324 13.76 33.59 13.63
N THR A 325 13.35 32.43 14.17
CA THR A 325 13.42 32.14 15.61
C THR A 325 14.55 31.15 15.88
N PRO A 326 15.59 31.50 16.64
CA PRO A 326 16.68 30.58 16.96
C PRO A 326 16.15 29.32 17.66
N GLY A 327 16.45 28.15 17.10
CA GLY A 327 16.10 26.85 17.66
C GLY A 327 14.64 26.38 17.47
N PHE A 328 13.76 27.20 16.88
CA PHE A 328 12.41 26.79 16.49
C PHE A 328 12.24 26.89 14.97
N GLN A 329 11.54 25.93 14.38
CA GLN A 329 11.11 25.97 12.99
C GLN A 329 9.59 26.16 12.98
N THR A 330 9.06 27.14 12.23
CA THR A 330 7.61 27.17 12.02
C THR A 330 7.20 25.95 11.25
N ASP A 331 6.11 25.35 11.73
CA ASP A 331 5.45 24.30 11.01
C ASP A 331 4.76 24.92 9.79
N ILE A 332 5.33 24.70 8.60
CA ILE A 332 4.68 25.12 7.36
C ILE A 332 3.48 24.19 7.21
N HIS A 333 2.27 24.74 7.33
CA HIS A 333 1.05 23.97 7.15
C HIS A 333 1.16 23.05 5.97
N SER A 334 0.80 21.79 6.20
CA SER A 334 0.59 20.83 5.14
C SER A 334 1.86 20.46 4.34
N VAL A 335 3.03 20.85 4.85
CA VAL A 335 4.34 20.53 4.29
C VAL A 335 5.31 20.31 5.45
N SER A 336 5.25 19.15 6.12
CA SER A 336 6.38 18.76 6.97
C SER A 336 7.54 18.44 6.02
N GLY A 337 8.34 19.45 5.70
CA GLY A 337 9.48 19.40 4.80
C GLY A 337 10.73 19.79 5.55
N VAL A 338 11.51 18.81 6.00
CA VAL A 338 12.89 19.09 6.42
C VAL A 338 13.70 19.27 5.13
N PRO A 339 14.34 20.43 4.89
CA PRO A 339 15.25 20.58 3.78
C PRO A 339 16.47 19.73 4.06
N VAL A 340 16.66 18.65 3.29
CA VAL A 340 17.87 17.86 3.33
C VAL A 340 18.55 17.96 1.98
N MET A 341 19.87 18.16 1.97
CA MET A 341 20.66 18.40 0.76
C MET A 341 20.24 17.45 -0.37
N ARG A 342 19.75 18.03 -1.48
CA ARG A 342 19.17 17.37 -2.67
C ARG A 342 17.76 16.77 -2.54
N GLY A 343 16.89 17.36 -1.71
CA GLY A 343 15.44 17.43 -1.96
C GLY A 343 14.59 17.30 -0.70
N THR A 344 13.49 18.04 -0.66
CA THR A 344 12.50 18.05 0.42
C THR A 344 11.71 16.74 0.46
N VAL A 345 11.68 16.04 1.60
CA VAL A 345 10.66 15.00 1.86
C VAL A 345 9.48 15.71 2.50
N THR A 346 8.36 15.79 1.79
CA THR A 346 7.17 16.52 2.22
C THR A 346 6.10 15.52 2.63
N ARG A 347 5.50 15.68 3.81
CA ARG A 347 4.19 15.09 4.12
C ARG A 347 3.18 16.20 4.36
N TYR A 348 2.03 16.10 3.70
CA TYR A 348 0.85 16.88 4.02
C TYR A 348 0.18 16.23 5.22
N ASP A 349 0.20 16.94 6.35
CA ASP A 349 -0.66 16.63 7.47
C ASP A 349 -1.95 17.43 7.30
N PRO A 350 -3.00 16.81 6.77
CA PRO A 350 -4.22 17.54 6.44
C PRO A 350 -4.87 18.10 7.71
N ASP A 351 -4.70 17.47 8.86
CA ASP A 351 -5.31 17.91 10.12
C ASP A 351 -4.48 19.00 10.81
N MET A 352 -3.36 19.39 10.20
CA MET A 352 -2.47 20.41 10.75
C MET A 352 -2.94 21.82 10.39
N CYS A 353 -3.31 22.59 11.41
CA CYS A 353 -3.57 24.02 11.29
C CYS A 353 -2.58 24.81 12.18
N SER A 354 -1.39 25.16 11.71
CA SER A 354 -0.37 25.93 12.46
C SER A 354 -0.49 27.46 12.39
N VAL A 355 -1.38 28.05 11.59
CA VAL A 355 -1.57 29.50 11.38
C VAL A 355 -3.04 29.83 11.11
N ILE A 356 -3.58 30.77 11.87
CA ILE A 356 -4.94 31.31 11.72
C ILE A 356 -4.94 32.83 11.88
N TYR A 357 -5.95 33.49 11.33
CA TYR A 357 -6.24 34.90 11.58
C TYR A 357 -7.52 35.03 12.41
N ALA A 358 -7.48 35.82 13.48
CA ALA A 358 -8.64 36.07 14.33
C ALA A 358 -8.66 37.53 14.79
N GLY A 359 -9.69 38.29 14.35
CA GLY A 359 -10.04 39.59 14.92
C GLY A 359 -8.93 40.64 14.95
N GLY A 360 -8.07 40.68 13.92
CA GLY A 360 -6.94 41.61 13.83
C GLY A 360 -5.59 41.03 14.26
N VAL A 361 -5.51 39.74 14.60
CA VAL A 361 -4.31 39.08 15.09
C VAL A 361 -4.03 37.80 14.30
N VAL A 362 -2.76 37.58 13.96
CA VAL A 362 -2.30 36.31 13.37
C VAL A 362 -1.76 35.42 14.48
N PHE A 363 -2.35 34.24 14.64
CA PHE A 363 -1.83 33.22 15.54
C PHE A 363 -1.05 32.18 14.75
N ASN A 364 0.11 31.76 15.24
CA ASN A 364 0.90 30.72 14.61
C ASN A 364 1.60 29.81 15.62
N ALA A 365 1.94 28.58 15.21
CA ALA A 365 2.68 27.60 15.99
C ALA A 365 4.03 27.28 15.35
N ALA A 366 5.05 27.07 16.18
CA ALA A 366 6.36 26.57 15.80
C ALA A 366 6.74 25.37 16.67
N LEU A 367 7.67 24.56 16.16
CA LEU A 367 8.19 23.38 16.83
C LEU A 367 9.70 23.50 17.04
N LYS A 368 10.19 22.89 18.10
CA LYS A 368 11.62 22.69 18.36
C LYS A 368 11.83 21.22 18.66
N THR A 369 12.65 20.58 17.84
CA THR A 369 13.05 19.19 18.04
C THR A 369 14.47 19.17 18.56
N ASP A 370 14.67 18.55 19.72
CA ASP A 370 15.98 18.26 20.30
C ASP A 370 16.19 16.74 20.27
N ILE A 371 17.31 16.28 19.70
CA ILE A 371 17.61 14.86 19.53
C ILE A 371 17.75 14.16 20.90
N GLU A 372 18.12 14.86 21.96
CA GLU A 372 18.30 14.25 23.28
C GLU A 372 17.09 14.51 24.19
N LYS A 373 16.43 15.66 24.03
CA LYS A 373 15.38 16.15 24.95
C LYS A 373 13.95 16.01 24.43
N GLY A 374 13.78 15.67 23.15
CA GLY A 374 12.48 15.45 22.49
C GLY A 374 11.89 16.70 21.83
N ALA A 375 10.63 16.61 21.41
CA ALA A 375 9.93 17.69 20.69
C ALA A 375 9.12 18.60 21.64
N THR A 376 9.26 19.91 21.45
CA THR A 376 8.50 20.97 22.14
C THR A 376 7.91 21.94 21.11
N GLY A 377 6.98 22.79 21.52
CA GLY A 377 6.37 23.78 20.63
C GLY A 377 6.21 25.15 21.27
N LYS A 378 5.90 26.14 20.43
CA LYS A 378 5.61 27.51 20.83
C LYS A 378 4.49 28.09 19.97
N ILE A 379 3.52 28.72 20.61
CA ILE A 379 2.41 29.43 19.96
C ILE A 379 2.71 30.93 20.06
N PHE A 380 2.39 31.68 19.03
CA PHE A 380 2.60 33.11 18.92
C PHE A 380 1.30 33.79 18.49
N ALA A 381 1.14 35.04 18.90
CA ALA A 381 0.19 36.00 18.37
C ALA A 381 0.99 37.18 17.80
N ARG A 382 0.64 37.67 16.61
CA ARG A 382 1.39 38.72 15.90
C ARG A 382 0.46 39.76 15.31
N ASN A 383 0.98 40.99 15.25
CA ASN A 383 0.36 42.04 14.49
C ASN A 383 0.46 41.69 12.98
N PRO A 384 -0.66 41.69 12.24
CA PRO A 384 -0.69 41.29 10.84
C PRO A 384 0.15 42.20 9.92
N ASP A 385 0.21 43.51 10.23
CA ASP A 385 0.77 44.53 9.34
C ASP A 385 2.30 44.57 9.41
N ASN A 386 2.87 44.41 10.61
CA ASN A 386 4.31 44.55 10.83
C ASN A 386 4.99 43.29 11.41
N GLY A 387 4.24 42.23 11.69
CA GLY A 387 4.76 40.96 12.21
C GLY A 387 5.24 41.00 13.66
N LYS A 388 5.04 42.13 14.38
CA LYS A 388 5.46 42.27 15.78
C LYS A 388 4.76 41.22 16.66
N GLU A 389 5.53 40.49 17.46
CA GLU A 389 5.01 39.57 18.47
C GLU A 389 4.20 40.34 19.51
N LEU A 390 2.94 39.94 19.69
CA LEU A 390 1.99 40.50 20.64
C LEU A 390 1.85 39.61 21.88
N TRP A 391 2.03 38.29 21.71
CA TRP A 391 1.96 37.30 22.77
C TRP A 391 2.65 36.01 22.31
N ALA A 392 3.15 35.21 23.25
CA ALA A 392 3.56 33.84 22.97
C ALA A 392 3.43 32.94 24.20
N SER A 393 3.30 31.64 23.96
CA SER A 393 3.26 30.62 25.01
C SER A 393 3.98 29.36 24.54
N GLU A 394 4.79 28.79 25.43
CA GLU A 394 5.40 27.48 25.20
C GLU A 394 4.42 26.34 25.49
N ILE A 395 4.61 25.25 24.76
CA ILE A 395 3.89 23.99 24.94
C ILE A 395 4.91 22.85 24.96
N SER A 396 4.70 21.88 25.86
CA SER A 396 5.67 20.82 26.14
C SER A 396 5.74 19.71 25.08
N GLU A 397 5.04 19.88 23.95
CA GLU A 397 4.93 18.91 22.87
C GLU A 397 4.56 19.61 21.55
N TRP A 398 4.39 18.84 20.48
CA TRP A 398 4.13 19.38 19.14
C TRP A 398 2.65 19.81 18.96
N PRO A 399 2.36 21.10 18.68
CA PRO A 399 1.04 21.56 18.24
C PRO A 399 0.62 20.89 16.93
N ASN A 400 -0.65 20.53 16.83
CA ASN A 400 -1.24 19.97 15.62
C ASN A 400 -2.17 20.99 14.93
N GLN A 401 -3.16 21.53 15.64
CA GLN A 401 -4.19 22.41 15.06
C GLN A 401 -4.50 23.59 15.99
N LEU A 402 -4.60 24.79 15.44
CA LEU A 402 -5.09 26.01 16.06
C LEU A 402 -6.49 26.33 15.52
N ILE A 403 -7.42 26.69 16.39
CA ILE A 403 -8.72 27.28 16.02
C ILE A 403 -9.06 28.43 16.98
N ALA A 404 -9.86 29.39 16.50
CA ALA A 404 -10.32 30.53 17.28
C ALA A 404 -11.85 30.57 17.26
N ALA A 405 -12.49 30.61 18.43
CA ALA A 405 -13.95 30.73 18.53
C ALA A 405 -14.38 31.20 19.92
N GLY A 406 -15.46 31.98 19.99
CA GLY A 406 -16.02 32.48 21.25
C GLY A 406 -15.01 33.24 22.12
N GLY A 407 -14.12 34.03 21.51
CA GLY A 407 -13.07 34.80 22.17
C GLY A 407 -11.93 33.98 22.76
N ARG A 408 -11.81 32.70 22.38
CA ARG A 408 -10.81 31.74 22.89
C ARG A 408 -9.96 31.17 21.76
N LEU A 409 -8.73 30.80 22.09
CA LEU A 409 -7.82 30.07 21.22
C LEU A 409 -7.70 28.62 21.70
N PHE A 410 -7.97 27.66 20.83
CA PHE A 410 -7.82 26.23 21.13
C PHE A 410 -6.68 25.63 20.32
N VAL A 411 -5.92 24.73 20.98
CA VAL A 411 -4.74 24.08 20.39
C VAL A 411 -4.79 22.58 20.65
N SER A 412 -4.92 21.76 19.62
CA SER A 412 -4.70 20.31 19.74
C SER A 412 -3.23 19.97 19.60
N THR A 413 -2.77 18.87 20.19
CA THR A 413 -1.39 18.37 20.07
C THR A 413 -1.31 17.02 19.36
N ARG A 414 -0.11 16.62 18.94
CA ARG A 414 0.13 15.31 18.33
C ARG A 414 -0.01 14.12 19.29
N SER A 415 0.05 14.34 20.60
CA SER A 415 -0.27 13.28 21.57
C SER A 415 -1.76 13.16 21.86
N GLY A 416 -2.61 14.04 21.31
CA GLY A 416 -4.06 13.97 21.53
C GLY A 416 -4.53 14.74 22.76
N LYS A 417 -3.87 15.85 23.08
CA LYS A 417 -4.36 16.83 24.07
C LYS A 417 -4.98 18.03 23.39
N ILE A 418 -5.83 18.74 24.12
CA ILE A 418 -6.44 20.01 23.72
C ILE A 418 -6.16 21.04 24.81
N HIS A 419 -5.61 22.19 24.44
CA HIS A 419 -5.38 23.32 25.34
C HIS A 419 -6.29 24.47 24.93
N ALA A 420 -6.91 25.13 25.91
CA ALA A 420 -7.67 26.36 25.69
C ALA A 420 -6.97 27.54 26.33
N TYR A 421 -6.98 28.66 25.60
CA TYR A 421 -6.40 29.93 26.01
C TYR A 421 -7.47 31.02 25.94
N ALA A 422 -7.54 31.84 26.98
CA ALA A 422 -8.47 32.97 27.08
C ALA A 422 -7.81 34.14 27.79
N LYS A 423 -8.43 35.32 27.71
CA LYS A 423 -8.01 36.50 28.48
C LYS A 423 -8.11 36.23 29.98
N THR A 424 -7.19 36.81 30.75
CA THR A 424 -7.12 36.67 32.20
C THR A 424 -8.40 37.14 32.92
N SER A 425 -9.00 36.23 33.69
CA SER A 425 -9.96 36.46 34.78
C SER A 425 -9.66 35.46 35.90
N ASP A 426 -10.22 35.63 37.11
CA ASP A 426 -9.92 34.88 38.36
C ASP A 426 -10.08 33.33 38.31
N SER A 427 -10.25 32.74 37.13
CA SER A 427 -10.35 31.30 36.89
C SER A 427 -8.99 30.59 37.02
N LEU A 428 -8.91 29.62 37.93
CA LEU A 428 -7.78 28.71 38.06
C LEU A 428 -7.67 27.78 36.84
N PHE A 429 -6.43 27.48 36.42
CA PHE A 429 -6.16 26.49 35.38
C PHE A 429 -6.70 25.10 35.77
N LYS A 430 -7.48 24.47 34.89
CA LYS A 430 -8.05 23.13 35.10
C LYS A 430 -7.41 22.09 34.17
N LYS A 431 -6.85 21.03 34.73
CA LYS A 431 -6.41 19.85 33.95
C LYS A 431 -7.50 18.78 34.02
N ILE A 432 -7.87 18.25 32.86
CA ILE A 432 -8.93 17.26 32.69
C ILE A 432 -8.30 16.04 32.06
N GLU A 433 -8.35 14.92 32.76
CA GLU A 433 -7.96 13.63 32.22
C GLU A 433 -9.22 12.81 32.02
N GLU A 434 -9.42 12.34 30.80
CA GLU A 434 -10.58 11.53 30.49
C GLU A 434 -10.51 10.19 31.27
N PRO A 435 -11.59 9.79 31.97
CA PRO A 435 -11.60 8.55 32.73
C PRO A 435 -11.58 7.32 31.81
N ILE A 436 -11.05 6.22 32.34
CA ILE A 436 -11.19 4.87 31.79
C ILE A 436 -11.90 4.04 32.87
N ILE A 437 -13.02 3.42 32.54
CA ILE A 437 -13.82 2.62 33.47
C ILE A 437 -13.54 1.14 33.18
N SER A 438 -12.89 0.44 34.11
CA SER A 438 -12.39 -0.94 33.88
C SER A 438 -13.35 -2.07 34.30
N ASP A 439 -14.45 -1.76 34.97
CA ASP A 439 -15.08 -2.76 35.86
C ASP A 439 -16.30 -3.51 35.26
N SER A 440 -16.77 -3.19 34.06
CA SER A 440 -18.10 -3.66 33.60
C SER A 440 -18.13 -5.01 32.88
N LEU A 441 -17.02 -5.54 32.33
CA LEU A 441 -17.04 -6.70 31.42
C LEU A 441 -16.27 -7.96 31.89
N THR A 442 -15.35 -7.85 32.87
CA THR A 442 -14.49 -8.97 33.34
C THR A 442 -14.79 -9.46 34.75
N SER A 443 -15.92 -9.08 35.36
CA SER A 443 -16.26 -9.53 36.71
C SER A 443 -16.56 -11.04 36.82
N ASP A 444 -16.67 -11.77 35.70
CA ASP A 444 -16.82 -13.22 35.67
C ASP A 444 -15.45 -13.95 35.80
N PRO A 445 -15.17 -14.62 36.94
CA PRO A 445 -13.93 -15.37 37.14
C PRO A 445 -13.71 -16.48 36.10
N MET A 446 -14.79 -17.04 35.55
CA MET A 446 -14.72 -18.11 34.55
C MET A 446 -14.13 -17.62 33.23
N ILE A 447 -14.52 -16.44 32.77
CA ILE A 447 -14.00 -15.85 31.53
C ILE A 447 -12.52 -15.49 31.68
N SER A 448 -12.14 -14.94 32.84
CA SER A 448 -10.72 -14.65 33.14
C SER A 448 -9.88 -15.93 33.15
N PHE A 449 -10.39 -17.00 33.78
CA PHE A 449 -9.75 -18.32 33.79
C PHE A 449 -9.60 -18.91 32.38
N ALA A 450 -10.64 -18.85 31.56
CA ALA A 450 -10.59 -19.32 30.18
C ALA A 450 -9.55 -18.57 29.34
N ALA A 451 -9.45 -17.24 29.52
CA ALA A 451 -8.40 -16.45 28.87
C ALA A 451 -7.00 -16.90 29.30
N ASP A 452 -6.78 -17.23 30.58
CA ASP A 452 -5.49 -17.76 31.05
C ASP A 452 -5.16 -19.12 30.44
N GLU A 453 -6.13 -20.03 30.31
CA GLU A 453 -5.95 -21.33 29.66
C GLU A 453 -5.58 -21.18 28.17
N ILE A 454 -6.27 -20.29 27.43
CA ILE A 454 -5.93 -19.97 26.04
C ILE A 454 -4.48 -19.48 25.93
N LEU A 455 -4.04 -18.60 26.84
CA LEU A 455 -2.67 -18.09 26.83
C LEU A 455 -1.63 -19.17 27.13
N LYS A 456 -1.96 -20.19 27.93
CA LYS A 456 -1.12 -21.38 28.12
C LYS A 456 -1.00 -22.20 26.84
N VAL A 457 -2.10 -22.42 26.12
CA VAL A 457 -2.09 -23.11 24.81
C VAL A 457 -1.22 -22.37 23.81
N ILE A 458 -1.37 -21.04 23.69
CA ILE A 458 -0.53 -20.20 22.83
C ILE A 458 0.95 -20.33 23.21
N SER A 459 1.25 -20.31 24.51
CA SER A 459 2.62 -20.43 25.03
C SER A 459 3.25 -21.79 24.68
N PHE A 460 2.47 -22.88 24.73
CA PHE A 460 2.92 -24.21 24.32
C PHE A 460 3.32 -24.26 22.84
N TYR A 461 2.52 -23.69 21.93
CA TYR A 461 2.88 -23.67 20.50
C TYR A 461 4.11 -22.78 20.23
N LYS A 462 4.24 -21.69 20.98
CA LYS A 462 5.38 -20.76 20.85
C LYS A 462 6.69 -21.30 21.41
N SER A 463 6.67 -22.22 22.39
CA SER A 463 7.86 -22.75 23.06
C SER A 463 8.66 -23.76 22.23
N LYS A 464 8.07 -24.35 21.18
CA LYS A 464 8.76 -25.25 20.23
C LYS A 464 10.00 -24.65 19.55
N GLY A 465 10.17 -23.32 19.55
CA GLY A 465 11.31 -22.62 18.94
C GLY A 465 12.21 -21.82 19.88
N GLU A 466 11.89 -21.70 21.17
CA GLU A 466 12.73 -20.98 22.14
C GLU A 466 12.91 -21.83 23.40
N LYS A 467 14.06 -22.49 23.50
CA LYS A 467 14.50 -23.09 24.75
C LYS A 467 14.73 -21.94 25.75
N ASN A 468 13.94 -21.92 26.83
CA ASN A 468 14.10 -21.06 28.01
C ASN A 468 13.68 -19.58 27.87
N LYS A 469 12.40 -19.31 28.14
CA LYS A 469 11.88 -18.23 29.00
C LYS A 469 10.35 -18.26 28.93
N GLU A 470 9.68 -18.25 30.09
CA GLU A 470 8.24 -17.97 30.17
C GLU A 470 7.96 -16.70 29.38
N ARG A 471 7.19 -16.84 28.29
CA ARG A 471 6.85 -15.70 27.44
C ARG A 471 5.71 -14.96 28.08
N ASP A 472 6.07 -13.95 28.88
CA ASP A 472 5.23 -12.87 29.36
C ASP A 472 4.08 -12.54 28.36
N PRO A 473 2.83 -12.96 28.64
CA PRO A 473 1.68 -12.74 27.75
C PRO A 473 1.44 -11.26 27.43
N THR A 474 1.89 -10.34 28.29
CA THR A 474 1.76 -8.90 28.07
C THR A 474 2.58 -8.38 26.88
N LYS A 475 3.47 -9.21 26.33
CA LYS A 475 4.25 -8.91 25.11
C LYS A 475 3.67 -9.55 23.85
N LEU A 476 2.59 -10.33 23.98
CA LEU A 476 1.95 -11.00 22.86
C LEU A 476 1.27 -9.99 21.91
N VAL A 477 1.76 -9.88 20.69
CA VAL A 477 1.25 -9.01 19.61
C VAL A 477 0.81 -9.84 18.41
N GLY A 478 -0.14 -9.32 17.62
CA GLY A 478 -0.75 -10.00 16.48
C GLY A 478 -2.24 -9.70 16.39
N GLU A 479 -2.90 -10.37 15.43
CA GLU A 479 -4.32 -10.23 15.13
C GLU A 479 -5.08 -11.49 15.61
N ALA A 480 -6.15 -11.31 16.38
CA ALA A 480 -6.95 -12.39 16.94
C ALA A 480 -8.44 -12.21 16.62
N LEU A 481 -9.08 -13.25 16.12
CA LEU A 481 -10.50 -13.28 15.82
C LEU A 481 -11.24 -14.02 16.93
N VAL A 482 -12.28 -13.40 17.49
CA VAL A 482 -13.21 -14.05 18.42
C VAL A 482 -14.53 -14.21 17.69
N LEU A 483 -14.84 -15.44 17.32
CA LEU A 483 -16.08 -15.81 16.65
C LEU A 483 -17.22 -15.95 17.65
N ASP A 484 -18.43 -15.81 17.11
CA ASP A 484 -19.68 -16.15 17.79
C ASP A 484 -19.83 -15.50 19.18
N CYS A 485 -19.43 -14.23 19.29
CA CYS A 485 -19.48 -13.47 20.54
C CYS A 485 -20.92 -13.32 21.05
N ASP A 486 -21.09 -13.47 22.37
CA ASP A 486 -22.36 -13.24 23.06
C ASP A 486 -22.33 -11.92 23.84
N SER A 487 -21.43 -11.80 24.81
CA SER A 487 -21.19 -10.53 25.53
C SER A 487 -19.92 -9.82 25.02
N GLY A 488 -19.00 -10.56 24.40
CA GLY A 488 -17.68 -10.07 24.08
C GLY A 488 -16.72 -10.07 25.28
N SER A 489 -17.09 -10.70 26.40
CA SER A 489 -16.27 -10.71 27.61
C SER A 489 -14.94 -11.47 27.40
N LEU A 490 -14.92 -12.48 26.53
CA LEU A 490 -13.68 -13.21 26.23
C LEU A 490 -12.66 -12.33 25.52
N ALA A 491 -13.11 -11.59 24.49
CA ALA A 491 -12.25 -10.64 23.79
C ALA A 491 -11.69 -9.58 24.76
N TYR A 492 -12.52 -9.07 25.67
CA TYR A 492 -12.09 -8.11 26.68
C TYR A 492 -11.05 -8.70 27.63
N ALA A 493 -11.28 -9.89 28.19
CA ALA A 493 -10.34 -10.54 29.11
C ALA A 493 -8.97 -10.80 28.46
N ILE A 494 -8.94 -11.24 27.20
CA ILE A 494 -7.68 -11.42 26.45
C ILE A 494 -6.98 -10.08 26.20
N SER A 495 -7.74 -9.01 25.92
CA SER A 495 -7.18 -7.67 25.69
C SER A 495 -6.42 -7.11 26.90
N GLN A 496 -6.89 -7.43 28.12
CA GLN A 496 -6.28 -6.97 29.38
C GLN A 496 -4.95 -7.67 29.68
N LYS A 497 -4.77 -8.91 29.19
CA LYS A 497 -3.59 -9.74 29.47
C LYS A 497 -2.54 -9.70 28.36
N THR A 498 -2.84 -9.08 27.21
CA THR A 498 -2.01 -9.13 25.99
C THR A 498 -1.89 -7.77 25.30
N LYS A 499 -1.09 -7.71 24.22
CA LYS A 499 -1.06 -6.60 23.24
C LYS A 499 -1.70 -6.98 21.90
N LEU A 500 -2.53 -8.04 21.88
CA LEU A 500 -3.26 -8.46 20.68
C LEU A 500 -4.28 -7.40 20.26
N ARG A 501 -4.49 -7.32 18.95
CA ARG A 501 -5.67 -6.69 18.36
C ARG A 501 -6.73 -7.76 18.15
N LEU A 502 -7.93 -7.49 18.64
CA LEU A 502 -9.02 -8.46 18.68
C LEU A 502 -10.15 -8.00 17.76
N TYR A 503 -10.75 -8.94 17.07
CA TYR A 503 -11.90 -8.73 16.20
C TYR A 503 -13.03 -9.62 16.72
N ALA A 504 -13.99 -9.02 17.41
CA ALA A 504 -15.12 -9.71 18.01
C ALA A 504 -16.29 -9.72 17.01
N VAL A 505 -16.72 -10.90 16.59
CA VAL A 505 -17.78 -11.10 15.61
C VAL A 505 -19.06 -11.54 16.32
N PHE A 506 -20.13 -10.76 16.12
CA PHE A 506 -21.45 -11.00 16.68
C PHE A 506 -22.44 -11.31 15.58
N ASP A 507 -23.42 -12.17 15.86
CA ASP A 507 -24.57 -12.46 15.01
C ASP A 507 -25.82 -11.60 15.32
N ASP A 508 -25.76 -10.84 16.42
CA ASP A 508 -26.83 -9.93 16.87
C ASP A 508 -26.30 -8.49 17.03
N GLU A 509 -26.91 -7.53 16.32
CA GLU A 509 -26.53 -6.11 16.37
C GLU A 509 -26.70 -5.46 17.75
N LYS A 510 -27.69 -5.88 18.55
CA LYS A 510 -27.91 -5.31 19.89
C LYS A 510 -26.81 -5.75 20.86
N LYS A 511 -26.42 -7.02 20.80
CA LYS A 511 -25.27 -7.55 21.56
C LYS A 511 -23.97 -6.88 21.13
N ALA A 512 -23.76 -6.75 19.81
CA ALA A 512 -22.63 -6.02 19.26
C ALA A 512 -22.58 -4.57 19.78
N GLN A 513 -23.71 -3.85 19.77
CA GLN A 513 -23.76 -2.47 20.28
C GLN A 513 -23.45 -2.38 21.77
N LYS A 514 -24.02 -3.28 22.59
CA LYS A 514 -23.71 -3.32 24.03
C LYS A 514 -22.22 -3.55 24.29
N ALA A 515 -21.58 -4.42 23.51
CA ALA A 515 -20.15 -4.65 23.60
C ALA A 515 -19.33 -3.42 23.15
N ARG A 516 -19.75 -2.71 22.09
CA ARG A 516 -19.12 -1.45 21.66
C ARG A 516 -19.12 -0.41 22.78
N ASP A 517 -20.28 -0.21 23.42
CA ASP A 517 -20.45 0.77 24.49
C ASP A 517 -19.50 0.45 25.66
N ALA A 518 -19.48 -0.82 26.10
CA ALA A 518 -18.65 -1.25 27.21
C ALA A 518 -17.13 -1.24 26.88
N TYR A 519 -16.73 -1.62 25.67
CA TYR A 519 -15.33 -1.49 25.22
C TYR A 519 -14.89 -0.04 25.09
N ASN A 520 -15.81 0.85 24.74
CA ASN A 520 -15.53 2.28 24.65
C ASN A 520 -15.28 2.87 26.04
N GLU A 521 -16.16 2.60 27.01
CA GLU A 521 -15.97 3.00 28.43
C GLU A 521 -14.63 2.52 28.99
N ALA A 522 -14.21 1.30 28.62
CA ALA A 522 -12.93 0.72 28.99
C ALA A 522 -11.73 1.22 28.16
N GLY A 523 -11.93 2.09 27.17
CA GLY A 523 -10.87 2.70 26.35
C GLY A 523 -10.16 1.71 25.39
N VAL A 524 -10.79 0.58 25.09
CA VAL A 524 -10.21 -0.49 24.25
C VAL A 524 -10.91 -0.67 22.90
N HIS A 525 -12.07 -0.03 22.67
CA HIS A 525 -12.77 -0.11 21.39
C HIS A 525 -11.94 0.48 20.24
N ILE A 526 -11.87 -0.23 19.10
CA ILE A 526 -11.07 0.05 17.88
C ILE A 526 -9.55 0.04 18.10
N SER A 527 -9.07 0.65 19.18
CA SER A 527 -7.66 0.71 19.56
C SER A 527 -7.09 -0.67 19.87
N ARG A 528 -7.91 -1.56 20.45
CA ARG A 528 -7.56 -2.95 20.81
C ARG A 528 -8.61 -3.97 20.37
N ILE A 529 -9.90 -3.64 20.41
CA ILE A 529 -11.00 -4.55 20.07
C ILE A 529 -11.94 -3.90 19.05
N SER A 530 -11.99 -4.45 17.84
CA SER A 530 -12.98 -4.09 16.83
C SER A 530 -14.20 -4.99 16.94
N VAL A 531 -15.39 -4.42 16.81
CA VAL A 531 -16.66 -5.17 16.88
C VAL A 531 -17.30 -5.18 15.50
N LEU A 532 -17.57 -6.38 15.01
CA LEU A 532 -18.28 -6.60 13.76
C LEU A 532 -19.57 -7.33 14.03
N HIS A 533 -20.66 -6.85 13.43
CA HIS A 533 -21.89 -7.62 13.34
C HIS A 533 -21.99 -8.21 11.93
N VAL A 534 -22.20 -9.52 11.86
CA VAL A 534 -22.36 -10.29 10.63
C VAL A 534 -23.63 -11.11 10.81
N LYS A 535 -24.57 -11.04 9.86
CA LYS A 535 -25.79 -11.86 9.97
C LYS A 535 -25.44 -13.33 9.91
N GLU A 536 -26.25 -14.16 10.54
CA GLU A 536 -26.09 -15.62 10.50
C GLU A 536 -25.99 -16.10 9.03
N LYS A 537 -24.93 -16.88 8.73
CA LYS A 537 -24.55 -17.41 7.40
C LYS A 537 -23.85 -16.45 6.43
N ASP A 538 -23.78 -15.16 6.73
CA ASP A 538 -22.94 -14.24 5.94
C ASP A 538 -21.45 -14.50 6.23
N LYS A 539 -20.61 -14.38 5.21
CA LYS A 539 -19.15 -14.48 5.38
C LYS A 539 -18.62 -13.28 6.14
N VAL A 540 -17.57 -13.49 6.92
CA VAL A 540 -16.87 -12.41 7.61
C VAL A 540 -16.16 -11.54 6.56
N PRO A 541 -16.50 -10.26 6.39
CA PRO A 541 -15.99 -9.39 5.32
C PRO A 541 -14.50 -8.99 5.47
N TYR A 542 -13.74 -9.68 6.32
CA TYR A 542 -12.31 -9.49 6.54
C TYR A 542 -11.44 -10.19 5.49
N PRO A 543 -10.20 -9.68 5.26
CA PRO A 543 -9.27 -10.29 4.32
C PRO A 543 -8.95 -11.73 4.72
N SER A 544 -8.69 -12.60 3.75
CA SER A 544 -8.21 -13.96 4.05
C SER A 544 -6.86 -13.95 4.75
N ARG A 545 -6.58 -14.97 5.57
CA ARG A 545 -5.24 -15.31 6.10
C ARG A 545 -4.64 -14.27 7.05
N PHE A 546 -5.47 -13.53 7.79
CA PHE A 546 -4.99 -12.45 8.64
C PHE A 546 -4.84 -12.83 10.12
N ALA A 547 -5.65 -13.77 10.61
CA ALA A 547 -5.75 -14.07 12.04
C ALA A 547 -4.61 -14.99 12.51
N ASP A 548 -3.77 -14.48 13.42
CA ASP A 548 -2.78 -15.27 14.14
C ASP A 548 -3.46 -16.25 15.12
N PHE A 549 -4.61 -15.85 15.67
CA PHE A 549 -5.38 -16.66 16.61
C PHE A 549 -6.87 -16.58 16.29
N ILE A 550 -7.59 -17.70 16.39
CA ILE A 550 -9.04 -17.77 16.25
C ILE A 550 -9.61 -18.48 17.47
N PHE A 551 -10.63 -17.88 18.09
CA PHE A 551 -11.36 -18.35 19.26
C PHE A 551 -12.86 -18.38 18.98
N SER A 552 -13.64 -19.09 19.79
CA SER A 552 -15.11 -18.97 19.81
C SER A 552 -15.61 -18.76 21.24
N GLU A 553 -16.36 -17.69 21.47
CA GLU A 553 -16.95 -17.39 22.79
C GLU A 553 -18.20 -18.26 23.06
N ARG A 554 -18.93 -18.64 22.00
CA ARG A 554 -20.09 -19.53 22.10
C ARG A 554 -19.72 -20.90 22.67
N VAL A 555 -18.67 -21.52 22.14
CA VAL A 555 -18.19 -22.83 22.63
C VAL A 555 -17.71 -22.75 24.06
N LEU A 556 -17.08 -21.64 24.45
CA LEU A 556 -16.67 -21.41 25.84
C LEU A 556 -17.86 -21.54 26.81
N ASN A 557 -19.01 -21.02 26.40
CA ASN A 557 -20.25 -21.04 27.19
C ASN A 557 -21.07 -22.33 27.05
N GLY A 558 -20.53 -23.38 26.39
CA GLY A 558 -21.22 -24.66 26.18
C GLY A 558 -22.27 -24.62 25.06
N GLY A 559 -22.12 -23.69 24.11
CA GLY A 559 -22.92 -23.66 22.90
C GLY A 559 -22.27 -24.44 21.75
N ASN A 560 -23.01 -24.59 20.65
CA ASN A 560 -22.60 -25.39 19.48
C ASN A 560 -21.22 -25.01 18.90
N MET A 561 -20.52 -26.02 18.38
CA MET A 561 -19.27 -25.87 17.63
C MET A 561 -19.44 -25.01 16.36
N PRO A 562 -18.39 -24.28 15.93
CA PRO A 562 -18.45 -23.46 14.71
C PRO A 562 -18.72 -24.32 13.46
N VAL A 563 -19.66 -23.90 12.62
CA VAL A 563 -20.17 -24.74 11.52
C VAL A 563 -19.49 -24.51 10.17
N ASP A 564 -18.89 -23.34 9.92
CA ASP A 564 -18.26 -22.99 8.64
C ASP A 564 -16.73 -23.12 8.70
N ILE A 565 -16.24 -24.36 8.54
CA ILE A 565 -14.80 -24.65 8.59
C ILE A 565 -14.04 -24.02 7.42
N ASP A 566 -14.67 -23.83 6.26
CA ASP A 566 -14.02 -23.26 5.09
C ASP A 566 -13.78 -21.76 5.27
N GLU A 567 -14.70 -21.07 5.92
CA GLU A 567 -14.52 -19.68 6.33
C GLU A 567 -13.41 -19.55 7.39
N ILE A 568 -13.36 -20.44 8.39
CA ILE A 568 -12.26 -20.48 9.37
C ILE A 568 -10.91 -20.70 8.67
N LYS A 569 -10.82 -21.67 7.75
CA LYS A 569 -9.61 -21.92 6.93
C LYS A 569 -9.22 -20.70 6.11
N ARG A 570 -10.20 -19.97 5.56
CA ARG A 570 -9.96 -18.74 4.80
C ARG A 570 -9.36 -17.64 5.69
N LEU A 571 -9.81 -17.51 6.93
CA LEU A 571 -9.40 -16.44 7.86
C LEU A 571 -8.10 -16.76 8.61
N GLN A 572 -7.87 -18.05 8.93
CA GLN A 572 -6.69 -18.52 9.65
C GLN A 572 -5.42 -18.24 8.86
N LYS A 573 -4.44 -17.61 9.51
CA LYS A 573 -3.15 -17.31 8.89
C LYS A 573 -2.36 -18.61 8.66
N PRO A 574 -1.86 -18.86 7.43
CA PRO A 574 -0.95 -19.96 7.18
C PRO A 574 0.37 -19.76 7.92
N LEU A 575 1.00 -20.86 8.32
CA LEU A 575 2.24 -20.86 9.11
C LEU A 575 2.09 -20.12 10.44
N ARG A 576 1.90 -20.89 11.51
CA ARG A 576 1.80 -20.42 12.92
C ARG A 576 0.46 -19.81 13.34
N GLY A 577 -0.52 -19.66 12.45
CA GLY A 577 -1.88 -19.27 12.85
C GLY A 577 -2.55 -20.40 13.64
N LEU A 578 -3.10 -20.10 14.81
CA LEU A 578 -3.70 -21.09 15.70
C LEU A 578 -5.22 -20.93 15.75
N LEU A 579 -5.92 -22.02 15.50
CA LEU A 579 -7.33 -22.18 15.83
C LEU A 579 -7.40 -22.83 17.21
N ILE A 580 -8.00 -22.17 18.19
CA ILE A 580 -8.13 -22.64 19.57
C ILE A 580 -9.61 -22.59 19.95
N ILE A 581 -10.23 -23.76 20.02
CA ILE A 581 -11.67 -23.92 20.32
C ILE A 581 -11.78 -24.76 21.59
N GLY A 582 -12.63 -24.34 22.52
CA GLY A 582 -12.76 -25.04 23.79
C GLY A 582 -13.59 -24.29 24.81
N GLY A 583 -13.90 -24.98 25.91
CA GLY A 583 -14.86 -24.52 26.89
C GLY A 583 -15.37 -25.65 27.76
N LYS A 584 -16.64 -25.50 28.19
CA LYS A 584 -17.39 -26.53 28.93
C LYS A 584 -17.94 -27.65 28.05
N GLU A 585 -17.69 -27.59 26.74
CA GLU A 585 -18.19 -28.56 25.77
C GLU A 585 -17.60 -29.95 26.02
N ASP A 586 -18.38 -30.98 25.70
CA ASP A 586 -18.00 -32.37 25.96
C ASP A 586 -16.87 -32.85 25.01
N PRO A 587 -15.86 -33.60 25.50
CA PRO A 587 -14.77 -34.11 24.67
C PRO A 587 -15.22 -34.94 23.46
N GLN A 588 -16.33 -35.69 23.55
CA GLN A 588 -16.84 -36.48 22.43
C GLN A 588 -17.35 -35.57 21.32
N SER A 589 -18.17 -34.56 21.65
CA SER A 589 -18.64 -33.56 20.69
C SER A 589 -17.48 -32.88 19.96
N MET A 590 -16.40 -32.56 20.68
CA MET A 590 -15.19 -31.98 20.08
C MET A 590 -14.50 -32.94 19.10
N GLN A 591 -14.39 -34.23 19.44
CA GLN A 591 -13.76 -35.23 18.55
C GLN A 591 -14.61 -35.51 17.30
N GLU A 592 -15.93 -35.55 17.43
CA GLU A 592 -16.85 -35.65 16.29
C GLU A 592 -16.70 -34.44 15.36
N TRP A 593 -16.64 -33.23 15.92
CA TRP A 593 -16.41 -32.02 15.14
C TRP A 593 -15.04 -32.02 14.44
N ILE A 594 -13.96 -32.38 15.14
CA ILE A 594 -12.61 -32.52 14.56
C ILE A 594 -12.65 -33.44 13.34
N SER A 595 -13.30 -34.59 13.46
CA SER A 595 -13.42 -35.59 12.39
C SER A 595 -14.15 -35.02 11.17
N GLY A 596 -15.12 -34.13 11.38
CA GLY A 596 -15.83 -33.41 10.32
C GLY A 596 -15.05 -32.27 9.65
N THR A 597 -13.97 -31.77 10.25
CA THR A 597 -13.20 -30.62 9.70
C THR A 597 -12.32 -30.96 8.50
N GLY A 598 -11.91 -32.23 8.38
CA GLY A 598 -10.89 -32.68 7.43
C GLY A 598 -9.49 -32.11 7.68
N LEU A 599 -9.22 -31.60 8.89
CA LEU A 599 -7.90 -31.08 9.29
C LEU A 599 -7.16 -32.11 10.15
N GLU A 600 -5.86 -32.26 9.91
CA GLU A 600 -4.98 -33.14 10.69
C GLU A 600 -4.16 -32.33 11.72
N GLY A 601 -3.50 -33.01 12.67
CA GLY A 601 -2.54 -32.38 13.58
C GLY A 601 -3.13 -31.64 14.78
N TRP A 602 -4.39 -31.92 15.13
CA TRP A 602 -5.05 -31.41 16.33
C TRP A 602 -4.34 -31.83 17.63
N LYS A 603 -4.39 -30.96 18.63
CA LYS A 603 -3.91 -31.24 19.99
C LYS A 603 -4.97 -30.89 21.02
N ASN A 604 -5.10 -31.75 22.02
CA ASN A 604 -6.01 -31.58 23.14
C ASN A 604 -5.25 -31.01 24.35
N PHE A 605 -5.90 -30.09 25.06
CA PHE A 605 -5.43 -29.49 26.31
C PHE A 605 -6.59 -29.50 27.30
N ASN A 606 -6.34 -29.97 28.52
CA ASN A 606 -7.35 -30.01 29.57
C ASN A 606 -6.95 -29.05 30.67
N SER A 607 -7.94 -28.37 31.26
CA SER A 607 -7.69 -27.58 32.47
C SER A 607 -7.20 -28.48 33.61
N PRO A 608 -6.43 -27.95 34.59
CA PRO A 608 -5.93 -28.74 35.71
C PRO A 608 -7.02 -29.44 36.54
N ASP A 609 -8.23 -28.89 36.56
CA ASP A 609 -9.41 -29.46 37.23
C ASP A 609 -10.32 -30.27 36.28
N ALA A 610 -9.89 -30.47 35.03
CA ALA A 610 -10.60 -31.17 33.96
C ALA A 610 -12.02 -30.65 33.65
N LYS A 611 -12.35 -29.42 34.04
CA LYS A 611 -13.66 -28.79 33.77
C LYS A 611 -13.75 -28.07 32.44
N MET A 612 -12.62 -27.75 31.82
CA MET A 612 -12.58 -27.17 30.49
C MET A 612 -11.67 -27.99 29.58
N HIS A 613 -12.15 -28.21 28.36
CA HIS A 613 -11.44 -28.91 27.31
C HIS A 613 -11.12 -27.94 26.18
N TRP A 614 -9.93 -28.03 25.63
CA TRP A 614 -9.47 -27.18 24.53
C TRP A 614 -8.83 -28.04 23.45
N ILE A 615 -9.16 -27.72 22.21
CA ILE A 615 -8.55 -28.30 21.02
C ILE A 615 -7.86 -27.18 20.26
N ALA A 616 -6.67 -27.46 19.74
CA ALA A 616 -5.93 -26.48 18.95
C ALA A 616 -5.31 -27.09 17.70
N HIS A 617 -5.41 -26.33 16.60
CA HIS A 617 -4.86 -26.66 15.29
C HIS A 617 -3.96 -25.52 14.80
N GLU A 618 -2.71 -25.83 14.47
CA GLU A 618 -1.76 -24.90 13.84
C GLU A 618 -1.86 -25.03 12.32
N ALA A 619 -2.13 -23.92 11.63
CA ALA A 619 -2.27 -23.93 10.18
C ALA A 619 -0.96 -24.37 9.50
N PRO A 620 -1.02 -25.28 8.52
CA PRO A 620 0.14 -25.68 7.74
C PRO A 620 0.62 -24.54 6.82
N SER A 621 1.75 -24.77 6.16
CA SER A 621 2.15 -23.94 5.01
C SER A 621 1.15 -24.08 3.87
N LEU A 622 1.08 -23.04 3.03
CA LEU A 622 0.30 -23.12 1.81
C LEU A 622 1.00 -24.03 0.81
N ALA A 623 0.40 -25.19 0.53
CA ALA A 623 0.86 -26.07 -0.54
C ALA A 623 0.89 -25.29 -1.87
N GLY A 624 2.04 -25.29 -2.55
CA GLY A 624 2.24 -24.55 -3.80
C GLY A 624 2.26 -23.02 -3.65
N GLY A 625 2.37 -22.49 -2.43
CA GLY A 625 2.43 -21.05 -2.17
C GLY A 625 3.72 -20.39 -2.68
N GLY A 626 4.74 -21.16 -3.05
CA GLY A 626 6.00 -20.64 -3.58
C GLY A 626 6.68 -19.63 -2.65
N GLY A 627 7.59 -18.84 -3.22
CA GLY A 627 8.28 -17.77 -2.51
C GLY A 627 9.14 -16.95 -3.45
N TRP A 628 9.59 -15.79 -2.97
CA TRP A 628 10.54 -14.96 -3.68
C TRP A 628 11.85 -15.00 -2.90
N THR A 629 12.65 -16.03 -3.14
CA THR A 629 13.78 -16.39 -2.28
C THR A 629 15.08 -15.70 -2.65
N HIS A 630 15.20 -15.20 -3.88
CA HIS A 630 16.42 -14.60 -4.43
C HIS A 630 16.11 -13.32 -5.20
N GLY A 631 17.16 -12.57 -5.57
CA GLY A 631 17.01 -11.30 -6.29
C GLY A 631 16.27 -11.40 -7.65
N TYR A 632 16.16 -12.59 -8.24
CA TYR A 632 15.42 -12.81 -9.49
C TYR A 632 14.34 -13.88 -9.34
N GLY A 633 13.64 -13.91 -8.20
CA GLY A 633 12.58 -14.88 -7.91
C GLY A 633 13.12 -16.05 -7.12
N ASP A 634 13.99 -16.83 -7.74
CA ASP A 634 14.56 -18.06 -7.19
C ASP A 634 16.06 -18.23 -7.52
N ALA A 635 16.64 -19.34 -7.10
CA ALA A 635 18.04 -19.67 -7.37
C ALA A 635 18.33 -19.94 -8.86
N GLY A 636 17.28 -20.18 -9.66
CA GLY A 636 17.34 -20.37 -11.11
C GLY A 636 17.35 -19.05 -11.90
N ASN A 637 17.17 -17.91 -11.22
CA ASN A 637 17.00 -16.58 -11.81
C ASN A 637 15.80 -16.47 -12.78
N THR A 638 14.72 -17.20 -12.51
CA THR A 638 13.55 -17.36 -13.40
C THR A 638 12.70 -16.11 -13.56
N MET A 639 12.86 -15.12 -12.67
CA MET A 639 11.95 -13.98 -12.51
C MET A 639 10.54 -14.38 -12.07
N CYS A 640 10.39 -15.58 -11.50
CA CYS A 640 9.13 -16.19 -11.12
C CYS A 640 9.21 -16.76 -9.69
N SER A 641 8.11 -16.69 -8.94
CA SER A 641 7.99 -17.32 -7.61
C SER A 641 7.46 -18.75 -7.65
N HIS A 642 6.95 -19.18 -8.81
CA HIS A 642 6.19 -20.42 -9.00
C HIS A 642 4.99 -20.58 -8.04
N ASP A 643 4.50 -19.48 -7.46
CA ASP A 643 3.31 -19.46 -6.61
C ASP A 643 2.07 -19.83 -7.45
N SER A 644 1.49 -20.98 -7.11
CA SER A 644 0.30 -21.55 -7.75
C SER A 644 -0.99 -21.27 -6.96
N VAL A 645 -0.87 -20.71 -5.77
CA VAL A 645 -2.00 -20.27 -4.94
C VAL A 645 -2.47 -18.90 -5.38
N LEU A 646 -1.56 -18.03 -5.84
CA LEU A 646 -1.90 -16.72 -6.37
C LEU A 646 -2.58 -16.82 -7.74
N LYS A 647 -3.87 -16.49 -7.78
CA LYS A 647 -4.70 -16.47 -9.01
C LYS A 647 -5.52 -15.18 -9.07
N ALA A 648 -5.83 -14.74 -10.29
CA ALA A 648 -6.79 -13.67 -10.52
C ALA A 648 -8.22 -14.09 -10.07
N PRO A 649 -9.14 -13.13 -9.82
CA PRO A 649 -8.89 -11.69 -9.82
C PRO A 649 -8.23 -11.21 -8.52
N LEU A 650 -7.33 -10.23 -8.66
CA LEU A 650 -6.63 -9.65 -7.52
C LEU A 650 -7.28 -8.36 -7.04
N GLY A 651 -7.33 -8.14 -5.73
CA GLY A 651 -7.73 -6.90 -5.09
C GLY A 651 -6.80 -6.56 -3.92
N VAL A 652 -6.88 -5.31 -3.41
CA VAL A 652 -5.98 -4.89 -2.33
C VAL A 652 -6.33 -5.62 -1.03
N ALA A 653 -5.39 -6.38 -0.49
CA ALA A 653 -5.52 -7.07 0.79
C ALA A 653 -5.07 -6.17 1.95
N TRP A 654 -3.99 -5.44 1.75
CA TRP A 654 -3.53 -4.41 2.68
C TRP A 654 -2.59 -3.39 2.01
N TYR A 655 -2.44 -2.24 2.65
CA TYR A 655 -1.43 -1.25 2.30
C TYR A 655 -0.89 -0.52 3.55
N GLY A 656 0.37 -0.12 3.52
CA GLY A 656 1.04 0.50 4.66
C GLY A 656 2.54 0.25 4.69
N PRO A 657 3.14 0.02 5.89
CA PRO A 657 4.55 -0.34 6.02
C PRO A 657 4.93 -1.57 5.16
N PRO A 658 6.20 -1.71 4.74
CA PRO A 658 7.26 -0.73 4.90
C PRO A 658 7.01 0.57 4.11
N TYR A 659 7.53 1.65 4.67
CA TYR A 659 7.62 2.96 4.01
C TYR A 659 9.03 3.08 3.40
N SER A 660 9.17 3.75 2.26
CA SER A 660 10.48 4.15 1.75
C SER A 660 10.42 5.64 1.44
N SER A 661 11.41 6.41 1.86
CA SER A 661 11.44 7.85 1.56
C SER A 661 12.10 8.14 0.20
N ARG A 662 13.02 7.28 -0.25
CA ARG A 662 13.60 7.25 -1.60
C ARG A 662 14.05 5.84 -1.91
N GLY A 663 13.57 5.29 -3.04
CA GLY A 663 14.07 4.03 -3.58
C GLY A 663 15.59 4.02 -3.57
N ALA A 664 16.15 3.15 -2.75
CA ALA A 664 17.59 3.03 -2.65
C ALA A 664 18.10 2.59 -4.01
N LYS A 665 19.01 3.36 -4.59
CA LYS A 665 19.71 2.93 -5.79
C LYS A 665 20.49 1.67 -5.44
N GLY A 666 20.10 0.53 -5.99
CA GLY A 666 20.85 -0.73 -5.89
C GLY A 666 20.47 -1.65 -4.74
N ILE A 667 19.31 -1.50 -4.11
CA ILE A 667 18.82 -2.51 -3.15
C ILE A 667 18.13 -3.67 -3.89
N SER A 668 18.38 -4.88 -3.40
CA SER A 668 17.78 -6.13 -3.86
C SER A 668 16.24 -6.11 -3.77
N PRO A 669 15.54 -6.82 -4.66
CA PRO A 669 14.08 -6.96 -4.56
C PRO A 669 13.66 -7.54 -3.21
N PRO A 670 12.43 -7.24 -2.74
CA PRO A 670 11.90 -7.83 -1.52
C PRO A 670 11.89 -9.35 -1.60
N ILE A 671 12.25 -10.00 -0.49
CA ILE A 671 12.25 -11.46 -0.36
C ILE A 671 10.98 -11.88 0.36
N ILE A 672 10.38 -12.98 -0.06
CA ILE A 672 9.18 -13.55 0.55
C ILE A 672 9.46 -15.01 0.89
N VAL A 673 9.38 -15.34 2.18
CA VAL A 673 9.57 -16.71 2.68
C VAL A 673 8.70 -16.93 3.92
N ASP A 674 8.07 -18.08 4.03
CA ASP A 674 7.34 -18.52 5.22
C ASP A 674 6.35 -17.50 5.83
N GLY A 675 5.63 -16.75 5.01
CA GLY A 675 4.69 -15.74 5.53
C GLY A 675 5.34 -14.39 5.87
N VAL A 676 6.64 -14.23 5.60
CA VAL A 676 7.43 -13.04 5.95
C VAL A 676 7.92 -12.35 4.69
N LEU A 677 7.58 -11.06 4.59
CA LEU A 677 8.14 -10.11 3.64
C LEU A 677 9.41 -9.48 4.25
N VAL A 678 10.55 -9.67 3.61
CA VAL A 678 11.84 -9.12 4.04
C VAL A 678 12.24 -7.99 3.11
N CYS A 679 12.45 -6.82 3.69
CA CYS A 679 12.83 -5.62 2.95
C CYS A 679 14.16 -5.07 3.50
N GLN A 680 15.04 -4.69 2.59
CA GLN A 680 16.30 -4.06 2.90
C GLN A 680 16.18 -2.55 2.66
N PHE A 681 16.79 -1.75 3.52
CA PHE A 681 16.75 -0.30 3.45
C PHE A 681 18.15 0.29 3.64
N GLN A 682 18.38 1.40 2.97
CA GLN A 682 19.54 2.26 3.16
C GLN A 682 19.05 3.65 3.55
N ASP A 683 19.56 4.16 4.66
CA ASP A 683 19.35 5.54 5.03
C ASP A 683 20.18 6.45 4.11
N TYR A 684 19.48 7.19 3.24
CA TYR A 684 20.11 8.09 2.28
C TYR A 684 20.63 9.37 2.95
N ILE A 685 20.11 9.77 4.12
CA ILE A 685 20.51 11.00 4.80
C ILE A 685 21.87 10.81 5.45
N PHE A 686 22.07 9.70 6.15
CA PHE A 686 23.31 9.47 6.89
C PHE A 686 24.32 8.59 6.15
N LYS A 687 24.01 8.08 4.94
CA LYS A 687 24.85 7.23 4.06
C LYS A 687 25.46 5.96 4.70
N GLU A 688 25.44 5.82 6.01
CA GLU A 688 26.16 4.83 6.80
C GLU A 688 25.23 3.84 7.53
N LYS A 689 23.93 4.15 7.63
CA LYS A 689 22.95 3.27 8.28
C LYS A 689 22.18 2.46 7.25
N THR A 690 22.28 1.15 7.39
CA THR A 690 21.59 0.16 6.56
C THR A 690 20.82 -0.75 7.47
N TYR A 691 19.61 -1.16 7.12
CA TYR A 691 18.83 -2.06 7.97
C TYR A 691 17.92 -2.97 7.16
N THR A 692 17.65 -4.15 7.72
CA THR A 692 16.75 -5.15 7.15
C THR A 692 15.59 -5.31 8.11
N GLU A 693 14.38 -5.31 7.57
CA GLU A 693 13.17 -5.51 8.35
C GLU A 693 12.38 -6.69 7.81
N GLY A 694 11.79 -7.43 8.74
CA GLY A 694 10.80 -8.45 8.45
C GLY A 694 9.40 -7.92 8.75
N TYR A 695 8.47 -8.22 7.86
CA TYR A 695 7.07 -7.86 7.96
C TYR A 695 6.22 -9.11 7.79
N ASP A 696 5.13 -9.20 8.54
CA ASP A 696 4.07 -10.16 8.28
C ASP A 696 3.47 -9.86 6.90
N GLN A 697 3.60 -10.81 5.98
CA GLN A 697 3.21 -10.58 4.59
C GLN A 697 1.71 -10.40 4.42
N TYR A 698 0.88 -10.89 5.35
CA TYR A 698 -0.59 -10.89 5.24
C TYR A 698 -1.24 -9.66 5.87
N THR A 699 -0.53 -8.96 6.77
CA THR A 699 -1.07 -7.80 7.50
C THR A 699 -0.23 -6.54 7.35
N GLY A 700 1.00 -6.65 6.86
CA GLY A 700 1.96 -5.54 6.78
C GLY A 700 2.55 -5.13 8.14
N ARG A 701 2.31 -5.92 9.20
CA ARG A 701 2.83 -5.65 10.55
C ARG A 701 4.34 -5.91 10.60
N ARG A 702 5.12 -4.93 11.07
CA ARG A 702 6.57 -5.13 11.31
C ARG A 702 6.79 -6.18 12.40
N LEU A 703 7.66 -7.14 12.12
CA LEU A 703 8.07 -8.22 13.03
C LEU A 703 9.37 -7.89 13.74
N TRP A 704 10.38 -7.41 13.01
CA TRP A 704 11.71 -7.13 13.53
C TRP A 704 12.47 -6.15 12.62
N ARG A 705 13.52 -5.51 13.16
CA ARG A 705 14.51 -4.68 12.45
C ARG A 705 15.92 -5.12 12.87
N ARG A 706 16.84 -5.22 11.91
CA ARG A 706 18.27 -5.46 12.13
C ARG A 706 19.09 -4.36 11.47
N GLU A 707 19.92 -3.68 12.26
CA GLU A 707 20.84 -2.64 11.79
C GLU A 707 22.10 -3.23 11.10
N LYS A 708 22.78 -2.42 10.30
CA LYS A 708 24.00 -2.69 9.51
C LYS A 708 23.87 -3.91 8.60
N SER A 709 22.98 -3.89 7.61
CA SER A 709 22.43 -5.09 6.98
C SER A 709 22.55 -5.20 5.43
N MET A 710 23.10 -4.21 4.72
CA MET A 710 23.01 -4.14 3.24
C MET A 710 23.97 -5.06 2.48
N THR A 711 23.75 -6.35 2.56
CA THR A 711 24.47 -7.32 1.76
C THR A 711 23.51 -8.30 1.11
N ASP A 712 24.02 -9.11 0.19
CA ASP A 712 23.22 -10.13 -0.49
C ASP A 712 22.43 -10.95 0.54
N THR A 713 21.12 -11.03 0.34
CA THR A 713 20.21 -11.81 1.17
C THR A 713 19.49 -12.80 0.28
N ILE A 714 19.36 -14.02 0.77
CA ILE A 714 18.54 -15.07 0.16
C ILE A 714 17.68 -15.69 1.26
N ALA A 715 16.65 -16.43 0.87
CA ALA A 715 15.82 -17.18 1.79
C ALA A 715 15.58 -18.61 1.32
N ALA A 716 15.22 -19.46 2.26
CA ALA A 716 14.69 -20.79 2.03
C ALA A 716 13.75 -21.13 3.19
N PRO A 717 12.91 -22.17 3.08
CA PRO A 717 12.03 -22.57 4.17
C PRO A 717 12.78 -22.66 5.52
N GLY A 718 12.23 -21.99 6.52
CA GLY A 718 12.74 -21.88 7.89
C GLY A 718 13.88 -20.89 8.09
N SER A 719 14.41 -20.21 7.06
CA SER A 719 15.65 -19.42 7.19
C SER A 719 15.82 -18.29 6.19
N ILE A 720 16.37 -17.18 6.69
CA ILE A 720 16.95 -16.12 5.87
C ILE A 720 18.47 -16.15 6.07
N PHE A 721 19.23 -15.99 4.99
CA PHE A 721 20.68 -15.95 5.00
C PHE A 721 21.18 -14.59 4.52
N GLN A 722 22.04 -13.94 5.31
CA GLN A 722 22.52 -12.58 5.09
C GLN A 722 24.04 -12.46 5.23
N ARG A 723 24.71 -11.98 4.17
CA ARG A 723 26.18 -12.07 4.00
C ARG A 723 26.95 -10.83 4.41
N PHE A 724 27.56 -10.73 5.58
CA PHE A 724 28.47 -9.63 5.96
C PHE A 724 29.92 -9.87 5.54
N LEU A 725 30.26 -9.74 4.25
CA LEU A 725 31.62 -9.97 3.68
C LEU A 725 32.28 -11.28 4.18
N GLU A 726 32.90 -11.25 5.35
CA GLU A 726 33.58 -12.34 6.06
C GLU A 726 32.66 -13.23 6.91
N VAL A 727 31.39 -12.86 7.13
CA VAL A 727 30.46 -13.62 7.97
C VAL A 727 29.12 -13.78 7.28
N LEU A 728 28.60 -15.00 7.21
CA LEU A 728 27.22 -15.24 6.81
C LEU A 728 26.37 -15.53 8.05
N VAL A 729 25.21 -14.89 8.15
CA VAL A 729 24.29 -15.05 9.29
C VAL A 729 23.00 -15.71 8.80
N GLN A 730 22.59 -16.77 9.47
CA GLN A 730 21.27 -17.38 9.32
C GLN A 730 20.34 -16.88 10.43
N ILE A 731 19.14 -16.45 10.05
CA ILE A 731 18.15 -15.90 10.98
C ILE A 731 16.78 -16.58 10.79
N ASP A 732 16.02 -16.67 11.87
CA ASP A 732 14.62 -17.12 11.82
C ASP A 732 13.75 -16.04 11.15
N PRO A 733 12.96 -16.37 10.11
CA PRO A 733 12.17 -15.39 9.37
C PRO A 733 11.21 -14.57 10.23
N TRP A 734 10.60 -15.17 11.25
CA TRP A 734 9.53 -14.53 12.02
C TRP A 734 10.02 -13.67 13.18
N THR A 735 11.16 -14.01 13.77
CA THR A 735 11.72 -13.33 14.94
C THR A 735 12.92 -12.45 14.60
N GLY A 736 13.56 -12.68 13.45
CA GLY A 736 14.79 -12.00 13.06
C GLY A 736 15.99 -12.37 13.96
N LYS A 737 15.81 -13.34 14.87
CA LYS A 737 16.87 -13.81 15.76
C LYS A 737 17.86 -14.64 14.98
N GLU A 738 19.12 -14.48 15.36
CA GLU A 738 20.21 -15.28 14.81
C GLU A 738 20.08 -16.73 15.23
N ILE A 739 20.11 -17.62 14.25
CA ILE A 739 20.18 -19.07 14.44
C ILE A 739 21.65 -19.52 14.47
N ARG A 740 22.45 -19.04 13.51
CA ARG A 740 23.85 -19.47 13.32
C ARG A 740 24.67 -18.47 12.50
N ARG A 741 26.00 -18.52 12.64
CA ARG A 741 26.99 -17.86 11.77
C ARG A 741 27.85 -18.87 11.02
N TYR A 742 28.26 -18.50 9.81
CA TYR A 742 29.19 -19.26 8.99
C TYR A 742 30.37 -18.38 8.59
N LEU A 743 31.57 -18.93 8.74
CA LEU A 743 32.83 -18.32 8.34
C LEU A 743 33.38 -19.02 7.09
N PRO A 744 34.09 -18.30 6.21
CA PRO A 744 34.79 -18.89 5.07
C PRO A 744 35.66 -20.07 5.52
N PRO A 745 35.76 -21.14 4.70
CA PRO A 745 36.49 -22.34 5.07
C PRO A 745 38.02 -22.15 5.12
N PHE A 746 38.53 -21.03 4.61
CA PHE A 746 39.95 -20.68 4.55
C PHE A 746 40.20 -19.30 5.16
N GLU A 747 41.38 -19.11 5.75
CA GLU A 747 41.83 -17.81 6.26
C GLU A 747 41.86 -16.75 5.15
N ASN A 748 41.57 -15.49 5.50
CA ASN A 748 41.44 -14.35 4.58
C ASN A 748 40.41 -14.56 3.45
N GLY A 749 39.52 -15.55 3.58
CA GLY A 749 38.43 -15.77 2.65
C GLY A 749 37.31 -14.75 2.84
N GLN A 750 36.63 -14.42 1.75
CA GLN A 750 35.41 -13.63 1.74
C GLN A 750 34.33 -14.38 0.97
N TRP A 751 33.11 -14.35 1.49
CA TRP A 751 31.95 -14.90 0.80
C TRP A 751 31.61 -14.06 -0.42
N SER A 752 31.09 -14.67 -1.48
CA SER A 752 30.60 -13.96 -2.68
C SER A 752 29.20 -14.44 -3.09
N GLY A 753 29.09 -15.56 -3.80
CA GLY A 753 27.84 -16.16 -4.27
C GLY A 753 27.15 -16.99 -3.19
N MET A 754 25.81 -16.96 -3.20
CA MET A 754 24.97 -17.72 -2.27
C MET A 754 23.70 -18.19 -2.94
N ALA A 755 23.30 -19.42 -2.64
CA ALA A 755 21.99 -19.95 -3.00
C ALA A 755 21.68 -21.15 -2.09
N ALA A 756 20.40 -21.39 -1.82
CA ALA A 756 19.96 -22.49 -0.99
C ALA A 756 19.15 -23.49 -1.83
N ASP A 757 19.19 -24.76 -1.44
CA ASP A 757 18.30 -25.77 -1.98
C ASP A 757 16.84 -25.42 -1.64
N ALA A 758 15.88 -25.95 -2.41
CA ALA A 758 14.46 -25.64 -2.27
C ALA A 758 13.91 -25.96 -0.87
N ASP A 759 14.49 -26.94 -0.18
CA ASP A 759 14.13 -27.32 1.20
C ASP A 759 14.91 -26.57 2.29
N GLY A 760 15.89 -25.74 1.91
CA GLY A 760 16.73 -24.96 2.81
C GLY A 760 17.75 -25.76 3.64
N LYS A 761 17.90 -27.07 3.41
CA LYS A 761 18.82 -27.92 4.20
C LYS A 761 20.27 -27.82 3.75
N THR A 762 20.49 -27.47 2.49
CA THR A 762 21.82 -27.28 1.91
C THR A 762 21.96 -25.84 1.43
N LEU A 763 23.09 -25.23 1.77
CA LEU A 763 23.46 -23.90 1.31
C LEU A 763 24.73 -24.02 0.46
N TYR A 764 24.68 -23.42 -0.72
CA TYR A 764 25.77 -23.36 -1.68
C TYR A 764 26.40 -21.98 -1.58
N LEU A 765 27.72 -21.95 -1.40
CA LEU A 765 28.50 -20.73 -1.21
C LEU A 765 29.71 -20.72 -2.14
N SER A 766 30.08 -19.52 -2.62
CA SER A 766 31.40 -19.30 -3.20
C SER A 766 32.21 -18.40 -2.27
N SER A 767 33.51 -18.67 -2.20
CA SER A 767 34.47 -17.91 -1.42
C SER A 767 35.70 -17.61 -2.25
N SER A 768 36.31 -16.46 -2.03
CA SER A 768 37.57 -16.08 -2.67
C SER A 768 38.45 -15.32 -1.69
N GLY A 769 39.75 -15.31 -1.95
CA GLY A 769 40.71 -14.59 -1.12
C GLY A 769 42.11 -14.64 -1.72
N LYS A 770 43.10 -14.23 -0.92
CA LYS A 770 44.51 -14.39 -1.25
C LYS A 770 45.17 -15.42 -0.34
N ASP A 771 46.12 -16.18 -0.88
CA ASP A 771 46.94 -17.08 -0.07
C ASP A 771 48.14 -16.35 0.56
N ALA A 772 48.98 -17.09 1.29
CA ALA A 772 50.16 -16.53 1.98
C ALA A 772 51.19 -15.88 1.03
N ASN A 773 51.13 -16.15 -0.28
CA ASN A 773 52.02 -15.60 -1.30
C ASN A 773 51.32 -14.52 -2.15
N GLU A 774 50.22 -13.93 -1.67
CA GLU A 774 49.42 -12.93 -2.38
C GLU A 774 48.77 -13.43 -3.67
N LYS A 775 48.66 -14.75 -3.88
CA LYS A 775 48.01 -15.33 -5.06
C LYS A 775 46.51 -15.48 -4.82
N ASP A 776 45.71 -15.03 -5.78
CA ASP A 776 44.26 -15.13 -5.72
C ASP A 776 43.78 -16.59 -5.79
N TRP A 777 42.79 -16.92 -4.97
CA TRP A 777 42.09 -18.20 -5.00
C TRP A 777 40.57 -17.99 -4.96
N SER A 778 39.83 -18.97 -5.48
CA SER A 778 38.38 -19.07 -5.40
C SER A 778 37.93 -20.52 -5.26
N CYS A 779 36.88 -20.72 -4.47
CA CYS A 779 36.25 -22.01 -4.26
C CYS A 779 34.73 -21.89 -4.24
N ILE A 780 34.09 -23.03 -4.44
CA ILE A 780 32.69 -23.26 -4.18
C ILE A 780 32.54 -24.41 -3.18
N LEU A 781 31.50 -24.36 -2.36
CA LEU A 781 31.24 -25.37 -1.36
C LEU A 781 29.74 -25.54 -1.11
N GLY A 782 29.37 -26.75 -0.69
CA GLY A 782 28.07 -27.05 -0.11
C GLY A 782 28.21 -27.19 1.40
N LEU A 783 27.27 -26.65 2.17
CA LEU A 783 27.19 -26.87 3.60
C LEU A 783 25.79 -27.30 4.04
N ASN A 784 25.73 -28.03 5.15
CA ASN A 784 24.47 -28.36 5.79
C ASN A 784 24.05 -27.22 6.73
N THR A 785 22.86 -26.67 6.55
CA THR A 785 22.40 -25.47 7.29
C THR A 785 22.07 -25.77 8.76
N ALA A 786 21.69 -27.00 9.10
CA ALA A 786 21.40 -27.37 10.49
C ALA A 786 22.68 -27.48 11.34
N THR A 787 23.73 -28.09 10.78
CA THR A 787 24.99 -28.39 11.50
C THR A 787 26.09 -27.37 11.26
N GLY A 788 26.06 -26.67 10.11
CA GLY A 788 27.15 -25.84 9.60
C GLY A 788 28.35 -26.63 9.08
N LYS A 789 28.24 -27.96 8.98
CA LYS A 789 29.31 -28.79 8.43
C LYS A 789 29.41 -28.60 6.92
N VAL A 790 30.63 -28.37 6.44
CA VAL A 790 30.94 -28.40 5.01
C VAL A 790 30.78 -29.84 4.49
N LEU A 791 30.00 -29.98 3.43
CA LEU A 791 29.73 -31.27 2.77
C LEU A 791 30.80 -31.58 1.72
N TRP A 792 31.19 -30.58 0.94
CA TRP A 792 32.20 -30.66 -0.12
C TRP A 792 32.77 -29.27 -0.42
N ILE A 793 33.99 -29.21 -0.94
CA ILE A 793 34.65 -27.98 -1.43
C ILE A 793 35.35 -28.29 -2.77
N LEU A 794 35.23 -27.39 -3.75
CA LEU A 794 36.00 -27.41 -4.99
C LEU A 794 36.79 -26.11 -5.15
N GLY A 795 38.08 -26.21 -5.48
CA GLY A 795 38.99 -25.06 -5.56
C GLY A 795 39.59 -24.67 -4.19
N GLY A 796 40.10 -23.45 -4.10
CA GLY A 796 40.74 -22.92 -2.89
C GLY A 796 42.27 -22.76 -3.00
N PRO A 797 42.92 -22.36 -1.91
CA PRO A 797 44.37 -22.09 -1.88
C PRO A 797 45.19 -23.29 -2.37
N GLY A 798 46.17 -23.04 -3.24
CA GLY A 798 47.09 -24.07 -3.76
C GLY A 798 46.47 -25.10 -4.70
N LYS A 799 45.21 -24.93 -5.14
CA LYS A 799 44.59 -25.79 -6.17
C LYS A 799 44.85 -25.27 -7.57
N ASP A 800 45.09 -26.17 -8.52
CA ASP A 800 45.30 -25.79 -9.92
C ASP A 800 44.01 -25.27 -10.58
N LYS A 801 42.88 -25.95 -10.31
CA LYS A 801 41.55 -25.55 -10.80
C LYS A 801 40.85 -24.67 -9.76
N GLN A 802 40.71 -23.39 -10.08
CA GLN A 802 39.96 -22.41 -9.29
C GLN A 802 38.49 -22.39 -9.75
N TRP A 803 37.56 -22.17 -8.81
CA TRP A 803 36.13 -22.16 -9.09
C TRP A 803 35.51 -20.87 -8.59
N SER A 804 35.02 -20.06 -9.52
CA SER A 804 34.32 -18.81 -9.24
C SER A 804 32.83 -19.06 -8.95
N ARG A 805 32.05 -17.97 -8.88
CA ARG A 805 30.60 -18.00 -8.63
C ARG A 805 29.86 -18.78 -9.74
N TRP A 806 28.86 -19.59 -9.36
CA TRP A 806 27.90 -20.20 -10.30
C TRP A 806 26.83 -19.19 -10.72
N ASP A 807 26.21 -19.42 -11.89
CA ASP A 807 25.23 -18.48 -12.44
C ASP A 807 23.80 -18.79 -11.98
N SER A 808 23.42 -20.07 -11.91
CA SER A 808 22.07 -20.50 -11.51
C SER A 808 22.04 -21.90 -10.89
N ILE A 809 20.97 -22.21 -10.16
CA ILE A 809 20.69 -23.53 -9.59
C ILE A 809 19.28 -23.97 -9.98
N SER A 810 19.14 -25.19 -10.49
CA SER A 810 17.84 -25.82 -10.71
C SER A 810 17.98 -27.34 -10.70
N ASP A 811 16.92 -28.04 -10.24
CA ASP A 811 16.83 -29.52 -10.22
C ASP A 811 18.08 -30.20 -9.65
N GLY A 812 18.58 -29.68 -8.51
CA GLY A 812 19.76 -30.21 -7.83
C GLY A 812 21.09 -30.02 -8.58
N ARG A 813 21.16 -29.13 -9.58
CA ARG A 813 22.37 -28.85 -10.37
C ARG A 813 22.82 -27.39 -10.22
N LEU A 814 24.12 -27.18 -10.13
CA LEU A 814 24.76 -25.88 -10.23
C LEU A 814 25.24 -25.65 -11.66
N TYR A 815 24.78 -24.59 -12.31
CA TYR A 815 25.14 -24.26 -13.69
C TYR A 815 26.15 -23.13 -13.76
N PHE A 816 27.16 -23.31 -14.60
CA PHE A 816 28.25 -22.36 -14.83
C PHE A 816 28.41 -22.11 -16.32
N LEU A 817 28.39 -20.85 -16.72
CA LEU A 817 28.80 -20.42 -18.04
C LEU A 817 30.27 -19.99 -17.97
N GLY A 818 31.13 -20.85 -18.49
CA GLY A 818 32.57 -20.68 -18.40
C GLY A 818 33.18 -19.82 -19.51
N GLU A 819 34.44 -20.13 -19.78
CA GLU A 819 35.27 -19.53 -20.81
C GLU A 819 34.76 -19.76 -22.24
N LYS A 820 35.45 -19.15 -23.20
CA LYS A 820 35.22 -19.36 -24.63
C LYS A 820 35.47 -20.84 -24.95
N ALA A 821 34.54 -21.47 -25.67
CA ALA A 821 34.71 -22.85 -26.09
C ALA A 821 35.83 -22.95 -27.15
N GLU A 822 36.71 -23.94 -26.98
CA GLU A 822 37.81 -24.27 -27.89
C GLU A 822 37.83 -25.79 -28.13
N GLY A 823 38.58 -26.23 -29.16
CA GLY A 823 38.73 -27.64 -29.50
C GLY A 823 37.39 -28.38 -29.63
N ALA A 824 37.30 -29.56 -28.99
CA ALA A 824 36.14 -30.45 -29.07
C ALA A 824 34.82 -29.76 -28.69
N HIS A 825 34.78 -28.98 -27.60
CA HIS A 825 33.56 -28.28 -27.19
C HIS A 825 33.09 -27.27 -28.23
N ARG A 826 34.02 -26.58 -28.90
CA ARG A 826 33.66 -25.64 -29.98
C ARG A 826 33.13 -26.37 -31.20
N GLU A 827 33.78 -27.47 -31.58
CA GLU A 827 33.38 -28.30 -32.71
C GLU A 827 32.00 -28.94 -32.49
N GLU A 828 31.74 -29.44 -31.28
CA GLU A 828 30.44 -29.96 -30.85
C GLU A 828 29.35 -28.90 -30.95
N ALA A 829 29.55 -27.72 -30.37
CA ALA A 829 28.58 -26.62 -30.40
C ALA A 829 28.27 -26.16 -31.83
N ILE A 830 29.28 -26.10 -32.70
CA ILE A 830 29.12 -25.78 -34.12
C ILE A 830 28.32 -26.86 -34.83
N ALA A 831 28.63 -28.14 -34.59
CA ALA A 831 27.91 -29.24 -35.22
C ALA A 831 26.43 -29.22 -34.83
N GLU A 832 26.11 -29.08 -33.54
CA GLU A 832 24.74 -28.99 -33.03
C GLU A 832 23.99 -27.80 -33.63
N MET A 833 24.58 -26.59 -33.58
CA MET A 833 23.96 -25.38 -34.14
C MET A 833 23.78 -25.49 -35.66
N THR A 834 24.76 -26.04 -36.38
CA THR A 834 24.67 -26.25 -37.83
C THR A 834 23.54 -27.22 -38.18
N GLU A 835 23.42 -28.33 -37.45
CA GLU A 835 22.35 -29.30 -37.67
C GLU A 835 20.98 -28.69 -37.37
N TRP A 836 20.90 -27.90 -36.29
CA TRP A 836 19.69 -27.18 -35.94
C TRP A 836 19.29 -26.16 -37.02
N LEU A 837 20.23 -25.33 -37.50
CA LEU A 837 20.00 -24.32 -38.52
C LEU A 837 19.55 -24.92 -39.87
N LYS A 838 20.04 -26.11 -40.24
CA LYS A 838 19.57 -26.84 -41.45
C LYS A 838 18.07 -27.12 -41.45
N LYS A 839 17.47 -27.24 -40.26
CA LYS A 839 16.04 -27.56 -40.10
C LYS A 839 15.16 -26.31 -40.12
N MET A 840 15.73 -25.11 -40.18
CA MET A 840 15.00 -23.85 -39.97
C MET A 840 14.97 -22.98 -41.24
N PRO A 841 13.78 -22.63 -41.75
CA PRO A 841 13.64 -21.79 -42.95
C PRO A 841 13.74 -20.29 -42.62
N GLY A 842 14.34 -19.50 -43.51
CA GLY A 842 14.34 -18.03 -43.44
C GLY A 842 15.68 -17.38 -43.79
N ASP A 843 15.67 -16.19 -44.38
CA ASP A 843 16.89 -15.51 -44.83
C ASP A 843 17.76 -15.03 -43.66
N GLU A 844 17.15 -14.70 -42.51
CA GLU A 844 17.88 -14.35 -41.29
C GLU A 844 18.74 -15.51 -40.76
N TYR A 845 18.24 -16.75 -40.85
CA TYR A 845 18.99 -17.94 -40.45
C TYR A 845 20.10 -18.29 -41.44
N LYS A 846 19.92 -18.01 -42.74
CA LYS A 846 20.97 -18.19 -43.75
C LYS A 846 22.15 -17.26 -43.52
N GLU A 847 21.89 -15.98 -43.25
CA GLU A 847 22.96 -15.01 -42.95
C GLU A 847 23.69 -15.38 -41.64
N PHE A 848 22.94 -15.75 -40.61
CA PHE A 848 23.50 -16.20 -39.33
C PHE A 848 24.35 -17.48 -39.50
N ALA A 849 23.84 -18.49 -40.21
CA ALA A 849 24.58 -19.71 -40.53
C ALA A 849 25.88 -19.44 -41.31
N GLY A 850 25.86 -18.47 -42.24
CA GLY A 850 27.04 -18.06 -43.00
C GLY A 850 28.16 -17.45 -42.15
N LYS A 851 27.87 -17.04 -40.91
CA LYS A 851 28.81 -16.42 -39.96
C LYS A 851 29.09 -17.29 -38.75
N ILE A 852 28.83 -18.61 -38.81
CA ILE A 852 28.96 -19.52 -37.66
C ILE A 852 30.34 -19.48 -37.00
N ASN A 853 31.40 -19.18 -37.74
CA ASN A 853 32.76 -19.06 -37.19
C ASN A 853 32.97 -17.80 -36.33
N GLU A 854 32.12 -16.77 -36.49
CA GLU A 854 32.11 -15.52 -35.71
C GLU A 854 31.25 -15.63 -34.43
N HIS A 855 30.55 -16.74 -34.20
CA HIS A 855 29.66 -16.92 -33.06
C HIS A 855 30.39 -16.97 -31.71
N ASP A 856 29.69 -16.57 -30.65
CA ASP A 856 30.16 -16.60 -29.26
C ASP A 856 29.82 -17.94 -28.61
N PHE A 857 30.73 -18.91 -28.75
CA PHE A 857 30.62 -20.22 -28.09
C PHE A 857 31.27 -20.21 -26.70
N ARG A 858 30.59 -20.79 -25.72
CA ARG A 858 31.05 -20.92 -24.33
C ARG A 858 30.94 -22.36 -23.84
N VAL A 859 31.63 -22.68 -22.75
CA VAL A 859 31.49 -23.98 -22.08
C VAL A 859 30.44 -23.87 -20.98
N LEU A 860 29.32 -24.60 -21.12
CA LEU A 860 28.35 -24.80 -20.05
C LEU A 860 28.76 -25.99 -19.20
N ARG A 861 28.80 -25.81 -17.89
CA ARG A 861 29.09 -26.88 -16.93
C ARG A 861 27.93 -27.08 -15.99
N ALA A 862 27.66 -28.33 -15.64
CA ALA A 862 26.77 -28.66 -14.54
C ALA A 862 27.50 -29.49 -13.48
N LEU A 863 27.32 -29.09 -12.22
CA LEU A 863 27.73 -29.90 -11.06
C LEU A 863 26.49 -30.45 -10.36
N ASP A 864 26.60 -31.65 -9.81
CA ASP A 864 25.63 -32.15 -8.84
C ASP A 864 25.75 -31.32 -7.56
N ALA A 865 24.69 -30.62 -7.19
CA ALA A 865 24.73 -29.69 -6.07
C ALA A 865 24.93 -30.42 -4.73
N LYS A 866 24.46 -31.67 -4.59
CA LYS A 866 24.61 -32.41 -3.32
C LYS A 866 26.04 -32.88 -3.07
N THR A 867 26.77 -33.24 -4.12
CA THR A 867 28.09 -33.88 -4.03
C THR A 867 29.24 -33.00 -4.52
N GLY A 868 28.94 -31.93 -5.27
CA GLY A 868 29.95 -31.11 -5.95
C GLY A 868 30.58 -31.80 -7.16
N LYS A 869 30.10 -32.98 -7.58
CA LYS A 869 30.69 -33.74 -8.70
C LYS A 869 30.34 -33.08 -10.04
N LEU A 870 31.33 -32.97 -10.93
CA LEU A 870 31.11 -32.57 -12.32
C LEU A 870 30.26 -33.61 -13.05
N LEU A 871 29.12 -33.16 -13.58
CA LEU A 871 28.19 -33.99 -14.36
C LEU A 871 28.53 -33.96 -15.84
N TYR A 872 28.70 -32.76 -16.40
CA TYR A 872 29.11 -32.57 -17.80
C TYR A 872 29.77 -31.20 -18.02
N GLU A 873 30.51 -31.12 -19.12
CA GLU A 873 30.97 -29.89 -19.77
C GLU A 873 30.52 -29.99 -21.24
N HIS A 874 29.81 -28.98 -21.74
CA HIS A 874 29.26 -28.98 -23.09
C HIS A 874 29.45 -27.61 -23.75
N GLY A 875 29.82 -27.60 -25.03
CA GLY A 875 29.90 -26.36 -25.78
C GLY A 875 28.52 -25.82 -26.14
N VAL A 876 28.27 -24.54 -25.88
CA VAL A 876 26.98 -23.88 -26.17
C VAL A 876 27.17 -22.61 -26.99
N ASP A 877 26.24 -22.31 -27.88
CA ASP A 877 26.21 -21.06 -28.64
C ASP A 877 25.27 -20.05 -27.96
N ILE A 878 25.84 -18.93 -27.51
CA ILE A 878 25.09 -17.85 -26.87
C ILE A 878 25.06 -16.58 -27.73
N SER A 879 25.39 -16.70 -29.02
CA SER A 879 25.35 -15.59 -29.96
C SER A 879 23.97 -14.95 -29.95
N ASN A 880 23.90 -13.63 -29.81
CA ASN A 880 22.66 -12.86 -29.68
C ASN A 880 21.73 -13.22 -28.48
N ALA A 881 22.16 -14.14 -27.62
CA ALA A 881 21.44 -14.64 -26.45
C ALA A 881 22.17 -14.30 -25.13
N GLY A 882 23.07 -13.31 -25.13
CA GLY A 882 23.73 -12.80 -23.92
C GLY A 882 25.27 -12.75 -23.93
N GLY A 883 25.93 -13.10 -25.03
CA GLY A 883 27.40 -13.07 -25.15
C GLY A 883 28.02 -11.68 -25.35
N SER A 884 29.35 -11.56 -25.17
CA SER A 884 30.11 -10.29 -25.17
C SER A 884 30.13 -9.52 -26.50
N TRP A 885 29.37 -9.97 -27.48
CA TRP A 885 29.42 -9.58 -28.89
C TRP A 885 28.04 -9.23 -29.50
N THR A 886 27.08 -8.70 -28.74
CA THR A 886 25.91 -8.08 -29.37
C THR A 886 26.36 -6.86 -30.20
N ARG A 887 26.48 -7.04 -31.53
CA ARG A 887 26.91 -6.00 -32.48
C ARG A 887 26.02 -4.76 -32.35
N SER A 888 26.68 -3.64 -32.06
CA SER A 888 26.13 -2.30 -32.09
C SER A 888 25.64 -1.97 -33.50
N VAL A 889 24.33 -1.89 -33.71
CA VAL A 889 23.78 -1.24 -34.91
C VAL A 889 23.67 0.25 -34.61
N VAL A 890 24.77 0.98 -34.81
CA VAL A 890 24.80 2.45 -34.89
C VAL A 890 25.08 2.82 -36.33
N THR A 891 24.04 3.17 -37.07
CA THR A 891 24.14 4.01 -38.27
C THR A 891 23.88 5.46 -37.87
N GLY A 892 24.89 6.33 -37.94
CA GLY A 892 24.66 7.77 -38.13
C GLY A 892 24.33 8.64 -36.90
N GLY A 893 25.09 8.53 -35.81
CA GLY A 893 25.38 9.71 -34.96
C GLY A 893 24.32 10.21 -33.96
N ARG A 894 23.35 9.40 -33.50
CA ARG A 894 22.53 9.74 -32.31
C ARG A 894 22.44 8.58 -31.29
N ARG A 895 23.01 8.84 -30.10
CA ARG A 895 23.06 8.11 -28.81
C ARG A 895 22.48 6.68 -28.76
N SER A 896 23.40 5.72 -28.70
CA SER A 896 23.20 4.29 -28.43
C SER A 896 22.52 4.05 -27.07
N TYR A 897 21.32 3.47 -27.09
CA TYR A 897 20.62 2.93 -25.91
C TYR A 897 20.83 1.41 -25.87
N GLN A 898 22.01 0.97 -25.43
CA GLN A 898 22.26 -0.43 -25.09
C GLN A 898 23.07 -0.49 -23.80
N PRO A 899 22.60 -1.13 -22.72
CA PRO A 899 23.50 -1.60 -21.69
C PRO A 899 24.09 -2.95 -22.14
N VAL A 900 25.39 -2.92 -22.44
CA VAL A 900 26.33 -4.05 -22.31
C VAL A 900 26.29 -4.58 -20.86
N LEU A 901 26.54 -5.84 -20.48
CA LEU A 901 26.57 -7.17 -21.10
C LEU A 901 26.62 -8.15 -19.91
N GLY A 902 25.78 -9.17 -19.93
CA GLY A 902 25.84 -10.33 -19.04
C GLY A 902 24.79 -11.32 -19.52
N GLY A 903 25.23 -12.52 -19.90
CA GLY A 903 24.29 -13.61 -20.18
C GLY A 903 23.54 -13.94 -18.90
N ALA A 904 22.21 -13.97 -18.98
CA ALA A 904 21.44 -14.57 -17.91
C ALA A 904 21.42 -16.08 -18.14
N VAL A 905 22.11 -16.84 -17.29
CA VAL A 905 21.81 -18.26 -17.14
C VAL A 905 20.52 -18.34 -16.34
N ILE A 906 19.45 -18.77 -17.01
CA ILE A 906 18.13 -18.96 -16.41
C ILE A 906 17.88 -20.46 -16.40
N ALA A 907 17.69 -21.05 -15.24
CA ALA A 907 17.46 -22.49 -15.12
C ALA A 907 16.13 -22.76 -14.40
N HIS A 908 15.35 -23.70 -14.92
CA HIS A 908 14.11 -24.16 -14.30
C HIS A 908 13.87 -25.61 -14.69
N GLY A 909 13.52 -26.45 -13.71
CA GLY A 909 13.45 -27.90 -13.94
C GLY A 909 14.72 -28.43 -14.59
N ASP A 910 14.56 -29.15 -15.69
CA ASP A 910 15.61 -29.78 -16.48
C ASP A 910 16.06 -28.96 -17.71
N VAL A 911 15.87 -27.64 -17.71
CA VAL A 911 16.31 -26.76 -18.82
C VAL A 911 17.18 -25.60 -18.34
N VAL A 912 18.05 -25.14 -19.23
CA VAL A 912 18.87 -23.94 -19.08
C VAL A 912 18.68 -23.05 -20.31
N ALA A 913 18.34 -21.77 -20.10
CA ALA A 913 18.18 -20.80 -21.15
C ALA A 913 19.19 -19.65 -21.04
N PHE A 914 19.59 -19.16 -22.19
CA PHE A 914 20.36 -17.94 -22.38
C PHE A 914 19.50 -16.93 -23.13
N ALA A 915 19.46 -15.71 -22.61
CA ALA A 915 18.76 -14.59 -23.23
C ALA A 915 19.49 -13.27 -22.95
N THR A 916 19.40 -12.35 -23.93
CA THR A 916 19.82 -10.95 -23.77
C THR A 916 19.04 -10.29 -22.62
N VAL A 917 19.77 -9.67 -21.69
CA VAL A 917 19.24 -8.85 -20.58
C VAL A 917 19.28 -7.37 -20.96
N ALA A 918 18.13 -6.74 -21.16
CA ALA A 918 18.03 -5.31 -21.38
C ALA A 918 17.35 -4.61 -20.18
N GLY A 919 18.07 -3.71 -19.52
CA GLY A 919 17.54 -2.88 -18.45
C GLY A 919 16.69 -1.73 -19.01
N ALA A 920 15.36 -1.87 -18.94
CA ALA A 920 14.39 -0.79 -19.11
C ALA A 920 14.53 0.05 -20.40
N ASP A 921 14.37 -0.58 -21.57
CA ASP A 921 14.16 0.17 -22.81
C ASP A 921 12.84 0.98 -22.72
N LYS A 922 12.93 2.28 -22.99
CA LYS A 922 11.85 3.25 -22.73
C LYS A 922 10.85 3.41 -23.86
N SER A 923 11.07 2.77 -25.02
CA SER A 923 10.28 3.05 -26.22
C SER A 923 9.92 1.77 -26.98
N TRP A 924 8.62 1.49 -27.07
CA TRP A 924 8.05 0.57 -28.04
C TRP A 924 8.27 1.04 -29.48
N ALA A 925 8.58 2.31 -29.77
CA ALA A 925 8.73 2.79 -31.15
C ALA A 925 9.84 2.07 -31.94
N VAL A 926 10.82 1.47 -31.26
CA VAL A 926 11.93 0.72 -31.86
C VAL A 926 11.54 -0.72 -32.22
N TRP A 927 10.53 -1.28 -31.55
CA TRP A 927 10.14 -2.67 -31.72
C TRP A 927 9.41 -2.94 -33.06
N PRO A 928 8.39 -2.16 -33.49
CA PRO A 928 7.71 -2.31 -34.78
C PRO A 928 8.63 -2.22 -35.99
N SER A 929 9.68 -1.38 -35.92
CA SER A 929 10.67 -1.26 -36.99
C SER A 929 11.65 -2.44 -37.05
N GLY A 930 11.53 -3.41 -36.13
CA GLY A 930 12.41 -4.56 -36.05
C GLY A 930 13.75 -4.28 -35.37
N GLY A 931 13.86 -3.22 -34.57
CA GLY A 931 15.12 -2.84 -33.92
C GLY A 931 15.65 -3.85 -32.90
N TYR A 932 14.88 -4.89 -32.57
CA TYR A 932 15.29 -5.98 -31.70
C TYR A 932 15.39 -7.34 -32.41
N LYS A 933 15.25 -7.40 -33.75
CA LYS A 933 15.19 -8.65 -34.52
C LYS A 933 16.38 -9.58 -34.28
N ALA A 934 17.56 -9.00 -34.02
CA ALA A 934 18.75 -9.77 -33.70
C ALA A 934 18.69 -10.49 -32.34
N ARG A 935 17.84 -10.08 -31.38
CA ARG A 935 17.80 -10.71 -30.04
C ARG A 935 17.25 -12.12 -30.13
N ALA A 936 18.03 -13.06 -29.61
CA ALA A 936 17.69 -14.48 -29.61
C ALA A 936 17.54 -15.05 -28.20
N ILE A 937 16.90 -16.22 -28.15
CA ILE A 937 16.80 -17.07 -26.98
C ILE A 937 17.39 -18.43 -27.37
N ALA A 938 18.31 -18.94 -26.57
CA ALA A 938 18.87 -20.28 -26.72
C ALA A 938 18.47 -21.11 -25.51
N VAL A 939 17.88 -22.29 -25.73
CA VAL A 939 17.47 -23.20 -24.65
C VAL A 939 18.12 -24.55 -24.84
N HIS A 940 18.68 -25.05 -23.74
CA HIS A 940 19.46 -26.27 -23.67
C HIS A 940 18.85 -27.22 -22.64
N ASP A 941 19.04 -28.51 -22.86
CA ASP A 941 18.74 -29.56 -21.89
C ASP A 941 19.72 -29.43 -20.70
N GLY A 942 19.20 -29.22 -19.49
CA GLY A 942 20.01 -29.01 -18.30
C GLY A 942 20.67 -30.27 -17.75
N ARG A 943 20.38 -31.45 -18.30
CA ARG A 943 21.01 -32.72 -17.91
C ARG A 943 22.24 -33.02 -18.76
N THR A 944 22.28 -32.48 -19.97
CA THR A 944 23.29 -32.82 -20.98
C THR A 944 24.01 -31.62 -21.59
N GLY A 945 23.43 -30.42 -21.51
CA GLY A 945 23.92 -29.20 -22.16
C GLY A 945 23.51 -29.06 -23.63
N LYS A 946 22.90 -30.09 -24.24
CA LYS A 946 22.54 -30.10 -25.66
C LYS A 946 21.54 -29.03 -26.02
N LEU A 947 21.69 -28.43 -27.21
CA LEU A 947 20.73 -27.47 -27.73
C LEU A 947 19.36 -28.13 -27.96
N LEU A 948 18.32 -27.60 -27.30
CA LEU A 948 16.92 -27.96 -27.59
C LEU A 948 16.38 -27.11 -28.72
N TRP A 949 16.49 -25.78 -28.58
CA TRP A 949 16.05 -24.84 -29.59
C TRP A 949 16.74 -23.48 -29.47
N TYR A 950 16.83 -22.78 -30.59
CA TYR A 950 17.31 -21.40 -30.70
C TYR A 950 16.28 -20.56 -31.45
N ARG A 951 16.07 -19.29 -31.11
CA ARG A 951 15.09 -18.47 -31.85
C ARG A 951 15.40 -16.98 -31.81
N PHE A 952 15.38 -16.33 -32.97
CA PHE A 952 15.26 -14.88 -33.06
C PHE A 952 13.84 -14.48 -32.66
N ALA A 953 13.71 -13.85 -31.51
CA ALA A 953 12.41 -13.60 -30.89
C ALA A 953 12.00 -12.12 -30.92
N ASN A 954 12.86 -11.18 -31.35
CA ASN A 954 12.55 -9.75 -31.43
C ASN A 954 11.87 -9.23 -30.13
N TYR A 955 12.40 -9.58 -28.96
CA TYR A 955 11.76 -9.31 -27.67
C TYR A 955 12.40 -8.13 -26.93
N ARG A 956 11.64 -7.49 -26.04
CA ARG A 956 11.97 -6.14 -25.54
C ARG A 956 12.73 -6.11 -24.21
N ALA A 957 12.43 -7.03 -23.29
CA ALA A 957 12.96 -7.06 -21.93
C ALA A 957 13.41 -8.48 -21.54
N ARG A 958 14.12 -8.62 -20.42
CA ARG A 958 14.54 -9.94 -19.90
C ARG A 958 13.34 -10.90 -19.88
N PRO A 959 13.43 -12.11 -20.47
CA PRO A 959 12.36 -13.09 -20.42
C PRO A 959 12.08 -13.57 -18.99
N VAL A 960 10.83 -13.90 -18.71
CA VAL A 960 10.42 -14.59 -17.48
C VAL A 960 10.22 -16.06 -17.81
N MET A 961 10.81 -16.95 -17.00
CA MET A 961 10.64 -18.38 -17.14
C MET A 961 9.63 -18.86 -16.11
N THR A 962 8.55 -19.46 -16.59
CA THR A 962 7.54 -20.13 -15.78
C THR A 962 7.74 -21.64 -15.91
N ASP A 963 6.83 -22.45 -15.34
CA ASP A 963 6.98 -23.90 -15.36
C ASP A 963 6.94 -24.50 -16.78
N ASP A 964 6.11 -23.91 -17.66
CA ASP A 964 5.83 -24.46 -18.99
C ASP A 964 6.24 -23.51 -20.14
N LEU A 965 6.47 -22.23 -19.83
CA LEU A 965 6.68 -21.18 -20.83
C LEU A 965 7.88 -20.30 -20.52
N ILE A 966 8.55 -19.83 -21.58
CA ILE A 966 9.39 -18.63 -21.55
C ILE A 966 8.63 -17.45 -22.15
N VAL A 967 8.33 -16.45 -21.33
CA VAL A 967 7.59 -15.24 -21.70
C VAL A 967 8.57 -14.12 -22.01
N ALA A 968 8.70 -13.79 -23.29
CA ALA A 968 9.64 -12.80 -23.83
C ALA A 968 8.88 -11.66 -24.50
N GLU A 969 8.51 -10.63 -23.72
CA GLU A 969 7.62 -9.52 -24.13
C GLU A 969 7.87 -9.03 -25.57
N PRO A 970 6.87 -9.12 -26.48
CA PRO A 970 5.45 -9.48 -26.24
C PRO A 970 5.08 -10.97 -26.35
N TRP A 971 6.02 -11.86 -26.65
CA TRP A 971 5.73 -13.25 -27.04
C TRP A 971 5.81 -14.22 -25.86
N ALA A 972 5.32 -15.43 -26.08
CA ALA A 972 5.63 -16.58 -25.23
C ALA A 972 5.91 -17.81 -26.10
N PHE A 973 6.80 -18.67 -25.61
CA PHE A 973 7.17 -19.93 -26.25
C PHE A 973 7.11 -21.06 -25.25
N ASP A 974 6.73 -22.24 -25.71
CA ASP A 974 6.87 -23.49 -24.95
C ASP A 974 8.34 -23.69 -24.57
N LEU A 975 8.56 -23.99 -23.29
CA LEU A 975 9.90 -23.99 -22.70
C LEU A 975 10.82 -25.05 -23.34
N LYS A 976 10.30 -26.23 -23.69
CA LYS A 976 11.11 -27.36 -24.18
C LYS A 976 11.22 -27.41 -25.70
N THR A 977 10.19 -26.97 -26.41
CA THR A 977 10.10 -27.10 -27.87
C THR A 977 10.37 -25.78 -28.61
N GLY A 978 10.25 -24.63 -27.95
CA GLY A 978 10.38 -23.33 -28.59
C GLY A 978 9.24 -22.99 -29.55
N ASN A 979 8.16 -23.77 -29.53
CA ASN A 979 6.95 -23.50 -30.29
C ASN A 979 6.26 -22.26 -29.74
N PRO A 980 5.81 -21.32 -30.59
CA PRO A 980 5.06 -20.17 -30.13
C PRO A 980 3.80 -20.59 -29.39
N LYS A 981 3.49 -19.94 -28.26
CA LYS A 981 2.18 -20.08 -27.63
C LYS A 981 1.14 -19.55 -28.62
N MET A 982 0.12 -20.36 -28.92
CA MET A 982 -0.97 -20.01 -29.82
C MET A 982 -2.25 -19.72 -29.01
N ARG A 983 -3.17 -18.94 -29.60
CA ARG A 983 -4.54 -18.80 -29.12
C ARG A 983 -5.50 -18.61 -30.29
N MET A 984 -6.79 -18.86 -30.04
CA MET A 984 -7.84 -18.53 -31.00
C MET A 984 -7.97 -17.02 -31.14
N HIS A 985 -7.86 -16.50 -32.36
CA HIS A 985 -8.05 -15.09 -32.64
C HIS A 985 -9.52 -14.69 -32.39
N PRO A 986 -9.81 -13.72 -31.52
CA PRO A 986 -11.18 -13.43 -31.05
C PRO A 986 -12.13 -12.95 -32.16
N ILE A 987 -11.59 -12.36 -33.24
CA ILE A 987 -12.37 -11.84 -34.38
C ILE A 987 -12.50 -12.85 -35.53
N THR A 988 -11.38 -13.40 -36.02
CA THR A 988 -11.35 -14.27 -37.22
C THR A 988 -11.65 -15.73 -36.90
N GLY A 989 -11.49 -16.16 -35.64
CA GLY A 989 -11.61 -17.58 -35.27
C GLY A 989 -10.51 -18.48 -35.83
N GLU A 990 -9.38 -17.90 -36.25
CA GLU A 990 -8.20 -18.65 -36.70
C GLU A 990 -7.17 -18.76 -35.57
N GLN A 991 -6.27 -19.75 -35.65
CA GLN A 991 -5.14 -19.86 -34.73
C GLN A 991 -4.16 -18.71 -34.99
N ALA A 992 -3.87 -17.91 -33.97
CA ALA A 992 -2.92 -16.81 -34.03
C ALA A 992 -1.93 -16.90 -32.87
N GLN A 993 -0.73 -16.34 -33.06
CA GLN A 993 0.27 -16.30 -32.01
C GLN A 993 -0.24 -15.46 -30.82
N TRP A 994 -0.06 -16.00 -29.61
CA TRP A 994 -0.36 -15.31 -28.37
C TRP A 994 0.62 -14.15 -28.17
N ALA A 995 0.10 -13.02 -27.69
CA ALA A 995 0.89 -11.86 -27.35
C ALA A 995 0.29 -11.12 -26.16
N PHE A 996 1.14 -10.40 -25.44
CA PHE A 996 0.75 -9.42 -24.43
C PHE A 996 1.53 -8.12 -24.59
N CYS A 997 0.95 -6.99 -24.20
CA CYS A 997 1.65 -5.70 -24.19
C CYS A 997 1.15 -4.80 -23.07
N ARG A 998 1.98 -3.81 -22.71
CA ARG A 998 1.69 -2.85 -21.63
C ARG A 998 0.70 -1.77 -22.07
N TYR A 999 -0.09 -1.29 -21.12
CA TYR A 999 -0.89 -0.08 -21.30
C TYR A 999 -0.02 1.18 -21.11
N ASN A 1000 0.09 1.98 -22.17
CA ASN A 1000 0.73 3.30 -22.20
C ASN A 1000 2.24 3.33 -21.83
N LYS A 1001 2.64 3.49 -20.54
CA LYS A 1001 4.05 3.72 -20.12
C LYS A 1001 4.89 2.44 -20.23
N GLN A 1002 6.15 2.57 -20.66
CA GLN A 1002 6.86 1.49 -21.35
C GLN A 1002 8.19 1.02 -20.72
N CYS A 1003 8.63 1.59 -19.60
CA CYS A 1003 9.92 1.19 -18.98
C CYS A 1003 9.75 0.11 -17.90
N GLY A 1004 10.85 -0.58 -17.54
CA GLY A 1004 10.88 -1.63 -16.51
C GLY A 1004 10.79 -3.05 -17.05
N THR A 1005 11.02 -4.05 -16.20
CA THR A 1005 10.88 -5.48 -16.53
C THR A 1005 9.58 -6.07 -15.96
N PHE A 1006 9.10 -7.18 -16.54
CA PHE A 1006 8.07 -8.01 -15.93
C PHE A 1006 8.71 -9.09 -15.05
N ALA A 1007 7.92 -9.57 -14.12
CA ALA A 1007 8.11 -10.74 -13.27
C ALA A 1007 6.86 -11.63 -13.38
N GLY A 1008 6.88 -12.81 -12.76
CA GLY A 1008 5.75 -13.72 -12.79
C GLY A 1008 5.51 -14.52 -11.49
N SER A 1009 4.37 -15.18 -11.48
CA SER A 1009 4.06 -16.36 -10.68
C SER A 1009 3.65 -17.49 -11.64
N ARG A 1010 3.12 -18.62 -11.15
CA ARG A 1010 2.68 -19.70 -12.05
C ARG A 1010 1.59 -19.25 -13.01
N TYR A 1011 0.66 -18.40 -12.56
CA TYR A 1011 -0.52 -18.01 -13.34
C TYR A 1011 -0.58 -16.53 -13.71
N LEU A 1012 0.37 -15.70 -13.26
CA LEU A 1012 0.34 -14.26 -13.52
C LEU A 1012 1.67 -13.74 -14.05
N MET A 1013 1.59 -12.78 -14.98
CA MET A 1013 2.72 -11.91 -15.34
C MET A 1013 2.45 -10.53 -14.77
N PHE A 1014 3.37 -9.96 -13.99
CA PHE A 1014 3.16 -8.64 -13.38
C PHE A 1014 4.38 -7.73 -13.50
N GLY A 1015 4.12 -6.43 -13.58
CA GLY A 1015 5.15 -5.44 -13.85
C GLY A 1015 4.58 -4.07 -14.13
N ARG A 1016 5.41 -3.18 -14.67
CA ARG A 1016 4.99 -1.80 -14.92
C ARG A 1016 4.12 -1.68 -16.18
N SER A 1017 2.91 -1.14 -16.03
CA SER A 1017 1.98 -0.80 -17.11
C SER A 1017 1.20 0.44 -16.68
N ARG A 1018 1.73 1.65 -16.98
CA ARG A 1018 1.31 2.95 -16.36
C ARG A 1018 1.48 2.99 -14.83
N GLY A 1019 0.82 2.12 -14.07
CA GLY A 1019 1.11 1.77 -12.68
C GLY A 1019 1.58 0.30 -12.55
N VAL A 1020 1.10 -0.41 -11.53
CA VAL A 1020 1.34 -1.86 -11.35
C VAL A 1020 0.30 -2.61 -12.17
N GLY A 1021 0.72 -3.41 -13.13
CA GLY A 1021 -0.19 -4.22 -13.94
C GLY A 1021 0.08 -5.71 -13.76
N TYR A 1022 -0.96 -6.51 -13.97
CA TYR A 1022 -0.86 -7.97 -14.04
C TYR A 1022 -1.69 -8.51 -15.21
N HIS A 1023 -1.17 -9.52 -15.89
CA HIS A 1023 -1.85 -10.28 -16.93
C HIS A 1023 -2.13 -11.67 -16.38
N ASP A 1024 -3.37 -12.12 -16.50
CA ASP A 1024 -3.76 -13.46 -16.10
C ASP A 1024 -3.43 -14.47 -17.20
N LEU A 1025 -2.47 -15.36 -16.95
CA LEU A 1025 -2.07 -16.40 -17.89
C LEU A 1025 -3.07 -17.57 -17.94
N LEU A 1026 -3.90 -17.73 -16.91
CA LEU A 1026 -4.88 -18.81 -16.81
C LEU A 1026 -6.15 -18.47 -17.59
N GLY A 1027 -6.77 -17.32 -17.32
CA GLY A 1027 -7.95 -16.84 -18.06
C GLY A 1027 -7.63 -16.20 -19.41
N ASP A 1028 -6.43 -15.65 -19.58
CA ASP A 1028 -6.03 -14.85 -20.76
C ASP A 1028 -7.03 -13.72 -21.09
N ASP A 1029 -7.46 -12.97 -20.07
CA ASP A 1029 -8.44 -11.88 -20.20
C ASP A 1029 -7.81 -10.51 -20.54
N GLY A 1030 -6.48 -10.45 -20.65
CA GLY A 1030 -5.73 -9.22 -20.90
C GLY A 1030 -5.05 -8.65 -19.65
N LEU A 1031 -4.52 -7.44 -19.80
CA LEU A 1031 -3.70 -6.77 -18.80
C LEU A 1031 -4.53 -5.82 -17.91
N TYR A 1032 -4.59 -6.14 -16.62
CA TYR A 1032 -5.12 -5.27 -15.58
C TYR A 1032 -4.08 -4.21 -15.20
N THR A 1033 -4.52 -3.01 -14.83
CA THR A 1033 -3.61 -1.93 -14.42
C THR A 1033 -4.14 -1.19 -13.20
N PHE A 1034 -3.31 -1.14 -12.16
CA PHE A 1034 -3.51 -0.37 -10.94
C PHE A 1034 -2.75 0.96 -11.03
N LEU A 1035 -3.45 2.08 -11.18
CA LEU A 1035 -2.87 3.38 -11.58
C LEU A 1035 -2.15 4.17 -10.48
N GLN A 1036 -2.35 3.86 -9.19
CA GLN A 1036 -1.87 4.71 -8.08
C GLN A 1036 -0.51 4.32 -7.50
N SER A 1037 -0.03 3.13 -7.82
CA SER A 1037 1.29 2.64 -7.43
C SER A 1037 1.98 2.15 -8.67
N ARG A 1038 3.27 2.46 -8.81
CA ARG A 1038 4.06 2.08 -9.98
C ARG A 1038 5.19 1.14 -9.60
N ALA A 1039 5.42 0.09 -10.38
CA ALA A 1039 6.64 -0.71 -10.28
C ALA A 1039 7.88 0.10 -10.75
N SER A 1040 9.06 -0.31 -10.30
CA SER A 1040 10.33 0.35 -10.60
C SER A 1040 10.81 0.08 -12.04
N CYS A 1041 12.00 0.57 -12.40
CA CYS A 1041 12.65 0.21 -13.66
C CYS A 1041 13.32 -1.17 -13.62
N TRP A 1042 13.39 -1.80 -12.44
CA TRP A 1042 13.89 -3.14 -12.22
C TRP A 1042 12.81 -3.99 -11.56
N VAL A 1043 13.18 -5.17 -11.07
CA VAL A 1043 12.30 -6.05 -10.29
C VAL A 1043 12.06 -5.46 -8.91
N ASP A 1044 10.82 -5.10 -8.59
CA ASP A 1044 10.45 -4.64 -7.24
C ASP A 1044 9.06 -5.10 -6.81
N THR A 1045 8.35 -5.82 -7.69
CA THR A 1045 7.11 -6.51 -7.35
C THR A 1045 7.46 -7.98 -7.22
N SER A 1046 7.08 -8.60 -6.12
CA SER A 1046 7.31 -10.02 -5.85
C SER A 1046 5.99 -10.72 -5.54
N SER A 1047 6.02 -12.05 -5.60
CA SER A 1047 4.89 -12.88 -5.17
C SER A 1047 5.35 -14.08 -4.34
N GLY A 1048 4.43 -14.60 -3.54
CA GLY A 1048 4.64 -15.75 -2.66
C GLY A 1048 3.56 -15.83 -1.59
N GLY A 1049 3.26 -17.04 -1.12
CA GLY A 1049 2.20 -17.31 -0.14
C GLY A 1049 0.80 -16.88 -0.58
N GLY A 1050 0.52 -16.86 -1.87
CA GLY A 1050 -0.74 -16.42 -2.46
C GLY A 1050 -0.92 -14.91 -2.47
N MET A 1051 0.16 -14.13 -2.43
CA MET A 1051 0.11 -12.67 -2.46
C MET A 1051 1.05 -12.10 -3.54
N MET A 1052 0.66 -10.96 -4.12
CA MET A 1052 1.53 -10.12 -4.94
C MET A 1052 1.81 -8.82 -4.19
N ILE A 1053 3.07 -8.55 -3.87
CA ILE A 1053 3.45 -7.44 -3.00
C ILE A 1053 4.35 -6.49 -3.76
N LYS A 1054 4.04 -5.19 -3.65
CA LYS A 1054 4.81 -4.12 -4.23
C LYS A 1054 5.20 -3.10 -3.17
N PRO A 1055 6.47 -3.10 -2.72
CA PRO A 1055 7.02 -2.05 -1.88
C PRO A 1055 7.21 -0.72 -2.62
N PRO A 1056 7.41 0.40 -1.92
CA PRO A 1056 7.49 1.73 -2.52
C PRO A 1056 8.86 2.09 -3.14
N HIS A 1057 9.58 1.13 -3.74
CA HIS A 1057 10.93 1.35 -4.30
C HIS A 1057 10.97 2.32 -5.50
N ALA A 1058 9.84 2.55 -6.16
CA ALA A 1058 9.78 3.44 -7.31
C ALA A 1058 9.69 4.93 -6.96
N ILE A 1059 9.65 5.40 -5.70
CA ILE A 1059 9.31 6.80 -5.35
C ILE A 1059 10.19 7.85 -6.05
N GLY A 1060 11.48 7.61 -6.24
CA GLY A 1060 12.45 8.59 -6.76
C GLY A 1060 12.40 8.88 -8.28
N CYS A 1061 11.57 8.18 -9.05
CA CYS A 1061 11.49 8.38 -10.51
C CYS A 1061 10.64 9.62 -10.89
N LYS A 1062 11.05 10.36 -11.94
CA LYS A 1062 10.37 11.59 -12.40
C LYS A 1062 9.00 11.38 -13.08
N CYS A 1063 8.58 10.14 -13.32
CA CYS A 1063 7.24 9.87 -13.86
C CYS A 1063 6.15 10.13 -12.78
N GLU A 1064 4.92 10.44 -13.19
CA GLU A 1064 3.81 10.76 -12.28
C GLU A 1064 3.31 9.52 -11.49
N VAL A 1065 2.59 9.77 -10.38
CA VAL A 1065 1.71 8.83 -9.62
C VAL A 1065 2.37 7.58 -8.99
N SER A 1066 2.77 7.65 -7.71
CA SER A 1066 3.22 6.45 -6.97
C SER A 1066 3.09 6.60 -5.44
N MET A 1067 2.11 5.95 -4.84
CA MET A 1067 1.96 5.95 -3.38
C MET A 1067 3.29 5.63 -2.64
N PRO A 1068 3.58 6.33 -1.53
CA PRO A 1068 4.84 6.18 -0.81
C PRO A 1068 4.87 4.99 0.17
N PHE A 1069 3.95 4.04 0.02
CA PHE A 1069 3.76 2.90 0.89
C PHE A 1069 3.64 1.59 0.09
N THR A 1070 3.76 0.48 0.79
CA THR A 1070 3.62 -0.87 0.23
C THR A 1070 2.15 -1.18 -0.05
N ILE A 1071 1.89 -1.91 -1.14
CA ILE A 1071 0.57 -2.44 -1.47
C ILE A 1071 0.71 -3.94 -1.68
N ALA A 1072 -0.17 -4.72 -1.04
CA ALA A 1072 -0.28 -6.14 -1.24
C ALA A 1072 -1.64 -6.47 -1.86
N LEU A 1073 -1.60 -7.24 -2.95
CA LEU A 1073 -2.76 -7.75 -3.65
C LEU A 1073 -2.90 -9.25 -3.36
N ALA A 1074 -4.13 -9.70 -3.16
CA ALA A 1074 -4.47 -11.12 -3.04
C ALA A 1074 -5.76 -11.41 -3.82
N GLN A 1075 -6.07 -12.70 -3.98
CA GLN A 1075 -7.30 -13.10 -4.65
C GLN A 1075 -8.52 -12.59 -3.88
N VAL A 1076 -9.49 -12.03 -4.60
CA VAL A 1076 -10.77 -11.53 -4.06
C VAL A 1076 -11.93 -12.23 -4.77
N PRO A 1077 -13.11 -12.34 -4.12
CA PRO A 1077 -14.25 -13.05 -4.70
C PRO A 1077 -14.88 -12.34 -5.90
N GLN A 1078 -14.75 -11.01 -5.97
CA GLN A 1078 -15.29 -10.19 -7.05
C GLN A 1078 -14.16 -9.45 -7.75
N GLN A 1079 -14.16 -9.48 -9.08
CA GLN A 1079 -13.14 -8.84 -9.91
C GLN A 1079 -13.21 -7.31 -9.77
N PRO A 1080 -12.26 -6.65 -9.09
CA PRO A 1080 -12.40 -5.24 -8.72
C PRO A 1080 -12.19 -4.30 -9.91
N ALA A 1081 -11.30 -4.65 -10.84
CA ALA A 1081 -10.99 -3.88 -12.04
C ALA A 1081 -11.30 -4.63 -13.35
N VAL A 1082 -11.32 -3.89 -14.45
CA VAL A 1082 -11.44 -4.44 -15.80
C VAL A 1082 -10.06 -4.46 -16.47
N PRO A 1083 -9.78 -5.44 -17.36
CA PRO A 1083 -8.59 -5.40 -18.18
C PRO A 1083 -8.56 -4.13 -19.04
N GLN A 1084 -7.43 -3.44 -19.02
CA GLN A 1084 -7.24 -2.19 -19.75
C GLN A 1084 -6.86 -2.44 -21.21
N THR A 1085 -6.26 -3.59 -21.50
CA THR A 1085 -5.69 -3.90 -22.81
C THR A 1085 -5.60 -5.40 -23.06
N PHE A 1086 -6.14 -5.84 -24.18
CA PHE A 1086 -5.99 -7.16 -24.79
C PHE A 1086 -5.15 -7.01 -26.05
N ALA A 1087 -3.94 -7.58 -26.06
CA ALA A 1087 -3.07 -7.53 -27.22
C ALA A 1087 -3.41 -8.69 -28.14
N GLN A 1088 -3.68 -8.44 -29.43
CA GLN A 1088 -3.77 -9.42 -30.50
C GLN A 1088 -3.19 -8.85 -31.80
N PRO A 1089 -2.02 -9.35 -32.25
CA PRO A 1089 -1.50 -9.04 -33.58
C PRO A 1089 -2.13 -9.94 -34.66
N GLY A 1090 -2.02 -9.53 -35.91
CA GLY A 1090 -2.43 -10.34 -37.07
C GLY A 1090 -3.60 -9.74 -37.86
N PRO A 1091 -4.00 -10.40 -38.96
CA PRO A 1091 -5.13 -9.96 -39.78
C PRO A 1091 -6.44 -10.06 -39.00
N GLN A 1092 -7.32 -9.07 -39.19
CA GLN A 1092 -8.64 -9.03 -38.55
C GLN A 1092 -9.77 -9.43 -39.50
N LEU A 1093 -9.42 -9.84 -40.73
CA LEU A 1093 -10.34 -10.24 -41.79
C LEU A 1093 -10.06 -11.69 -42.22
N PRO A 1094 -11.09 -12.46 -42.62
CA PRO A 1094 -12.51 -12.10 -42.55
C PRO A 1094 -13.01 -12.07 -41.09
N VAL A 1095 -13.92 -11.14 -40.78
CA VAL A 1095 -14.57 -11.08 -39.45
C VAL A 1095 -15.56 -12.23 -39.34
N ARG A 1096 -15.40 -13.11 -38.34
CA ARG A 1096 -16.41 -14.12 -38.00
C ARG A 1096 -17.30 -13.68 -36.84
N HIS A 1097 -16.71 -13.08 -35.81
CA HIS A 1097 -17.41 -12.56 -34.64
C HIS A 1097 -16.83 -11.20 -34.24
N LEU A 1098 -17.68 -10.27 -33.82
CA LEU A 1098 -17.27 -8.97 -33.29
C LEU A 1098 -18.25 -8.49 -32.22
N ASN A 1099 -17.76 -8.33 -30.99
CA ASN A 1099 -18.54 -7.80 -29.87
C ASN A 1099 -17.96 -6.45 -29.47
N LEU A 1100 -18.80 -5.41 -29.46
CA LEU A 1100 -18.39 -4.04 -29.16
C LEU A 1100 -19.00 -3.59 -27.85
N ASP A 1101 -18.16 -3.09 -26.94
CA ASP A 1101 -18.60 -2.44 -25.71
C ASP A 1101 -18.62 -0.92 -25.93
N LEU A 1102 -19.81 -0.40 -26.26
CA LEU A 1102 -20.04 1.01 -26.57
C LEU A 1102 -20.21 1.82 -25.30
N GLY A 1103 -19.07 2.30 -24.78
CA GLY A 1103 -19.01 3.07 -23.54
C GLY A 1103 -18.33 2.33 -22.39
N GLY A 1104 -17.90 1.08 -22.58
CA GLY A 1104 -17.15 0.31 -21.60
C GLY A 1104 -15.86 0.98 -21.10
N THR A 1105 -15.35 0.49 -19.98
CA THR A 1105 -14.14 1.00 -19.30
C THR A 1105 -12.89 0.14 -19.51
N GLY A 1106 -13.05 -1.05 -20.07
CA GLY A 1106 -11.96 -1.96 -20.42
C GLY A 1106 -12.44 -3.07 -21.35
N GLU A 1107 -11.50 -3.82 -21.91
CA GLU A 1107 -11.80 -5.01 -22.71
C GLU A 1107 -12.02 -6.19 -21.77
N ARG A 1108 -13.01 -7.05 -22.03
CA ARG A 1108 -13.31 -8.20 -21.15
C ARG A 1108 -13.99 -9.32 -21.92
N ARG A 1109 -13.76 -10.56 -21.49
CA ARG A 1109 -14.56 -11.71 -21.92
C ARG A 1109 -15.85 -11.82 -21.12
N ASP A 1110 -16.92 -12.30 -21.76
CA ASP A 1110 -18.09 -12.82 -21.04
C ASP A 1110 -17.93 -14.29 -20.65
N ASP A 1111 -18.92 -14.83 -19.93
CA ASP A 1111 -18.95 -16.22 -19.47
C ASP A 1111 -18.96 -17.23 -20.63
N ASP A 1112 -19.36 -16.81 -21.83
CA ASP A 1112 -19.34 -17.63 -23.05
C ASP A 1112 -18.00 -17.52 -23.81
N GLY A 1113 -17.05 -16.72 -23.28
CA GLY A 1113 -15.70 -16.54 -23.81
C GLY A 1113 -15.59 -15.50 -24.91
N HIS A 1114 -16.66 -14.76 -25.24
CA HIS A 1114 -16.62 -13.71 -26.26
C HIS A 1114 -15.89 -12.48 -25.74
N LEU A 1115 -14.89 -12.02 -26.50
CA LEU A 1115 -14.16 -10.80 -26.18
C LEU A 1115 -14.97 -9.57 -26.60
N TRP A 1116 -15.37 -8.75 -25.62
CA TRP A 1116 -15.99 -7.44 -25.83
C TRP A 1116 -14.91 -6.37 -25.91
N ILE A 1117 -14.89 -5.64 -27.03
CA ILE A 1117 -13.82 -4.69 -27.36
C ILE A 1117 -14.35 -3.27 -27.38
N ILE A 1118 -13.57 -2.35 -26.84
CA ILE A 1118 -13.86 -0.91 -26.91
C ILE A 1118 -13.24 -0.35 -28.20
N PRO A 1119 -14.02 0.29 -29.09
CA PRO A 1119 -13.47 0.97 -30.25
C PRO A 1119 -12.48 2.08 -29.84
N ARG A 1120 -11.23 1.99 -30.28
CA ARG A 1120 -10.18 2.99 -30.02
C ARG A 1120 -9.46 3.38 -31.30
N LYS A 1121 -9.19 4.68 -31.47
CA LYS A 1121 -8.36 5.17 -32.58
C LYS A 1121 -6.88 4.84 -32.32
N GLY A 1122 -6.32 4.01 -33.18
CA GLY A 1122 -4.89 3.92 -33.53
C GLY A 1122 -3.88 4.18 -32.41
N GLN A 1123 -3.48 3.16 -31.65
CA GLN A 1123 -2.43 3.33 -30.62
C GLN A 1123 -1.26 2.34 -30.66
N HIS A 1124 -1.39 1.13 -31.22
CA HIS A 1124 -0.29 0.15 -31.23
C HIS A 1124 -0.53 -1.07 -32.15
N GLN A 1125 0.46 -1.55 -32.91
CA GLN A 1125 0.33 -2.68 -33.86
C GLN A 1125 -0.04 -4.04 -33.23
N LEU A 1126 0.16 -4.19 -31.92
CA LEU A 1126 -0.25 -5.38 -31.17
C LEU A 1126 -1.71 -5.35 -30.73
N LEU A 1127 -2.44 -4.26 -30.96
CA LEU A 1127 -3.83 -4.11 -30.55
C LEU A 1127 -4.75 -4.28 -31.74
N LEU A 1128 -5.96 -4.76 -31.46
CA LEU A 1128 -7.05 -4.77 -32.41
C LEU A 1128 -7.36 -3.30 -32.80
N GLN A 1129 -7.22 -3.00 -34.09
CA GLN A 1129 -7.42 -1.68 -34.69
C GLN A 1129 -8.83 -1.55 -35.23
N PHE A 1130 -9.58 -0.54 -34.77
CA PHE A 1130 -10.91 -0.23 -35.31
C PHE A 1130 -11.00 1.24 -35.71
N GLU A 1131 -11.37 1.50 -36.96
CA GLU A 1131 -11.72 2.84 -37.44
C GLU A 1131 -13.21 3.13 -37.22
N ALA A 1132 -13.67 3.02 -35.97
CA ALA A 1132 -15.05 3.34 -35.59
C ALA A 1132 -15.03 4.33 -34.41
N VAL A 1133 -15.03 5.62 -34.72
CA VAL A 1133 -15.09 6.70 -33.72
C VAL A 1133 -16.52 7.24 -33.68
N PRO A 1134 -17.27 7.06 -32.57
CA PRO A 1134 -18.62 7.61 -32.48
C PRO A 1134 -18.58 9.13 -32.48
N THR A 1135 -19.46 9.75 -33.26
CA THR A 1135 -19.76 11.19 -33.22
C THR A 1135 -20.89 11.45 -32.22
N PHE A 1136 -20.92 12.64 -31.62
CA PHE A 1136 -21.92 12.99 -30.59
C PHE A 1136 -22.56 14.35 -30.87
N LEU A 1137 -23.85 14.46 -30.56
CA LEU A 1137 -24.56 15.73 -30.41
C LEU A 1137 -23.98 16.56 -29.26
N GLU A 1138 -24.25 17.87 -29.23
CA GLU A 1138 -23.84 18.75 -28.14
C GLU A 1138 -24.36 18.23 -26.78
N GLY A 1139 -23.45 18.06 -25.80
CA GLY A 1139 -23.76 17.43 -24.51
C GLY A 1139 -23.86 15.89 -24.53
N GLY A 1140 -23.68 15.25 -25.68
CA GLY A 1140 -23.53 13.80 -25.83
C GLY A 1140 -22.14 13.29 -25.45
N GLY A 1141 -22.01 11.98 -25.25
CA GLY A 1141 -20.76 11.31 -24.87
C GLY A 1141 -20.97 9.94 -24.22
N PRO A 1142 -19.90 9.18 -23.94
CA PRO A 1142 -20.01 7.90 -23.25
C PRO A 1142 -20.45 8.08 -21.80
N VAL A 1143 -21.40 7.30 -21.32
CA VAL A 1143 -21.79 7.20 -19.92
C VAL A 1143 -21.26 5.87 -19.39
N GLN A 1144 -20.27 5.93 -18.51
CA GLN A 1144 -19.61 4.72 -18.01
C GLN A 1144 -20.06 4.38 -16.60
N ARG A 1145 -20.43 3.12 -16.38
CA ARG A 1145 -20.68 2.57 -15.04
C ARG A 1145 -20.10 1.17 -14.96
N SER A 1146 -19.53 0.82 -13.82
CA SER A 1146 -19.12 -0.56 -13.55
C SER A 1146 -20.35 -1.36 -13.16
N ALA A 1147 -20.51 -2.49 -13.83
CA ALA A 1147 -21.49 -3.49 -13.45
C ALA A 1147 -21.24 -4.09 -12.06
N ASN A 1148 -20.01 -4.06 -11.55
CA ASN A 1148 -19.73 -4.55 -10.20
C ASN A 1148 -20.53 -3.78 -9.14
N TYR A 1149 -20.91 -2.53 -9.43
CA TYR A 1149 -21.54 -1.61 -8.49
C TYR A 1149 -22.84 -1.00 -9.02
N THR A 1150 -23.30 -1.46 -10.18
CA THR A 1150 -24.54 -1.03 -10.83
C THR A 1150 -25.40 -2.27 -11.03
N PRO A 1151 -26.48 -2.46 -10.26
CA PRO A 1151 -27.35 -3.61 -10.42
C PRO A 1151 -27.96 -3.63 -11.82
N ILE A 1152 -27.76 -4.72 -12.56
CA ILE A 1152 -28.41 -4.98 -13.84
C ILE A 1152 -29.09 -6.36 -13.71
N SER A 1153 -30.41 -6.40 -13.74
CA SER A 1153 -31.17 -7.65 -13.68
C SER A 1153 -31.20 -8.35 -15.05
N ASN A 1154 -31.46 -9.66 -15.04
CA ASN A 1154 -31.78 -10.46 -16.23
C ASN A 1154 -30.66 -10.57 -17.28
N THR A 1155 -29.38 -10.54 -16.87
CA THR A 1155 -28.25 -10.75 -17.78
C THR A 1155 -27.09 -11.47 -17.09
N LYS A 1156 -26.36 -12.29 -17.85
CA LYS A 1156 -25.07 -12.87 -17.43
C LYS A 1156 -23.89 -11.93 -17.69
N THR A 1157 -24.09 -10.89 -18.49
CA THR A 1157 -23.06 -9.93 -18.91
C THR A 1157 -23.42 -8.50 -18.50
N PRO A 1158 -23.62 -8.24 -17.19
CA PRO A 1158 -24.11 -6.94 -16.73
C PRO A 1158 -23.19 -5.77 -17.13
N PHE A 1159 -21.90 -6.01 -17.38
CA PHE A 1159 -20.94 -4.99 -17.81
C PHE A 1159 -21.26 -4.37 -19.17
N VAL A 1160 -21.84 -5.14 -20.10
CA VAL A 1160 -22.25 -4.67 -21.43
C VAL A 1160 -23.37 -3.64 -21.35
N PHE A 1161 -24.24 -3.76 -20.33
CA PHE A 1161 -25.41 -2.90 -20.15
C PHE A 1161 -25.19 -1.77 -19.14
N ALA A 1162 -24.08 -1.82 -18.39
CA ALA A 1162 -23.80 -0.83 -17.36
C ALA A 1162 -23.37 0.52 -17.95
N SER A 1163 -22.76 0.51 -19.13
CA SER A 1163 -22.30 1.70 -19.85
C SER A 1163 -23.05 1.90 -21.16
N CYS A 1164 -23.09 3.13 -21.67
CA CYS A 1164 -23.73 3.45 -22.94
C CYS A 1164 -23.12 4.69 -23.62
N LEU A 1165 -23.56 4.99 -24.84
CA LEU A 1165 -23.26 6.23 -25.55
C LEU A 1165 -24.51 7.13 -25.57
N ARG A 1166 -24.45 8.32 -24.99
CA ARG A 1166 -25.55 9.29 -24.99
C ARG A 1166 -25.40 10.24 -26.18
N GLY A 1167 -26.46 10.39 -26.98
CA GLY A 1167 -26.49 11.36 -28.08
C GLY A 1167 -25.50 11.04 -29.19
N MET A 1168 -25.25 9.76 -29.47
CA MET A 1168 -24.44 9.32 -30.61
C MET A 1168 -25.13 9.69 -31.93
N GLN A 1169 -24.37 10.23 -32.89
CA GLN A 1169 -24.81 10.60 -34.24
C GLN A 1169 -24.15 9.70 -35.27
#